data_AF-A0A4Y3M3L8-F1
#
_entry.id   AF-A0A4Y3M3L8-F1
#
_cell.length_a   1.000
_cell.length_b   1.000
_cell.length_c   1.000
_cell.angle_alpha   90.00
_cell.angle_beta   90.00
_cell.angle_gamma   90.00
#
_symmetry.space_group_name_H-M   'P 1'
#
loop_
_entity.id
_entity.type
_entity.pdbx_description
1 polymer ?
#
loop_
_entity_poly.entity_id
_entity_poly.type
_entity_poly.pdbx_seq_one_letter_code
_entity_poly.pdbx_strand_id
1 'polypeptide(L)'
;MIIELRPSVVSEAESMSTFVPSYPVRSSLRQAIAADMRRPEAECILPLIEQATLTETEQQNTFDVARHLTRTLRTQRRPGGVEALVQEFSLSSAEGVSLMCLAEALLRIPDAATRDALIRDRIGPGDWLSHVGGKKSVFVNAASWGLMLTGKLTNDTDEGLAAALFRLVGRGGQPLVRRALDIAMRMMGEQFVIGETIEEARKVSTEPEERDFKYSYDMLGEAAMTEADALRYRRDYERAIDVIGQTARGANVYEKAGISIKLSALHPRYAFAQRERVLKELGQTLKDLVIQARRYDIGINIDAEESERLDLSLDLIEDLCHCPELDGWNGIGIVVQAYGRRAPKVLDYLIDLGRRSGHRLMIRLVKGAYWDSEIKKAQVEGQTDFPVYTRKCYTDVSYIACAKKLLAARDVVFPQFATHNARTLATIYTLAGLNFQIGDYEFQCLHGMGETLYNEVVGPQKLNRPCRVYAPVGSHETLLAYLVRRLLENGANSSFVNQIGDESLPIETLIADPVALAKAVQPPGASHPSIALPKDLFAPERTNSRGLDLTDEHTVTALAEAVCASEKQTLENLSCSGATQEIRNPSNHSDRIGSVRFGTEEDVRKAIDAVESEGAAWAALSADARSTRLDRAADLLEEHQSELMALLVREAGKSYANALSEVREAVDFLRYYAVQARETAQAGSSAPLGVVACISPWNFPLAIFLGQISVALAAGNTVVAKPAEETPFIALRAVALLREAGIPESALRLVPGAGETGAALVADPRIAGVMFTGSTAVAGLIASTLAGRTGADGQPIPFVAETGGQNAMIVDSSALTEQVVADVLVSAFDSAGQRCSALRVLCVQEDCADRVLTMLRGALEELRVGNPAELHTDVGPVISAEAQSGIQTYIDASRAQNRAVWSLPLPNAASNGTFIAPTIIEIDSLADLKGEVFGPVLHVLRFEASGFEALINAINQSGYGLTFGLHTRIESRMAHVTSRIEAGNLYVNRNMVGAVVGSQPFGGEKLSGTGPKAGGPLILRRLMSIAPAHTDWENQELPEPARLFLSWLMRTSFPLYQTIVDAMQHGMCGATRELPGPVGETNLYQLLPRGAVLCIASNRETMLRAVGLALSGGNTAFVQGPNVASDWVSDLPDALALHIRRTQGGRVAGCRTILASPEEKQMAEQARAALSRSGMIVQLYMLDAKSPIRPEWVLQEKVVSTNTTAAGGNASLMTIG
;
A
#
# COMPACT_ATOMS: atom_id res chain seq x y z
N MET A 1 -2.00 -34.85 -17.96
CA MET A 1 -0.99 -35.08 -16.90
C MET A 1 -1.72 -35.41 -15.61
N ILE A 2 -1.51 -36.61 -15.07
CA ILE A 2 -2.10 -37.02 -13.79
C ILE A 2 -0.98 -36.87 -12.76
N ILE A 3 -1.14 -35.95 -11.81
CA ILE A 3 -0.33 -35.98 -10.58
C ILE A 3 -0.85 -37.19 -9.81
N GLU A 4 -0.05 -38.25 -9.68
CA GLU A 4 -0.45 -39.41 -8.88
C GLU A 4 -0.22 -39.08 -7.41
N LEU A 5 -1.31 -39.07 -6.64
CA LEU A 5 -1.27 -38.97 -5.18
C LEU A 5 -1.01 -40.36 -4.60
N ARG A 6 0.12 -40.54 -3.91
CA ARG A 6 0.37 -41.76 -3.13
C ARG A 6 0.25 -41.47 -1.63
N PRO A 7 -0.44 -42.32 -0.85
CA PRO A 7 -0.46 -42.20 0.59
C PRO A 7 0.96 -42.44 1.15
N SER A 8 1.41 -41.56 2.03
CA SER A 8 2.74 -41.68 2.65
C SER A 8 2.81 -42.90 3.60
N VAL A 9 3.95 -43.60 3.59
CA VAL A 9 4.26 -44.69 4.54
C VAL A 9 4.91 -44.06 5.78
N VAL A 10 4.15 -43.30 6.55
CA VAL A 10 4.61 -42.72 7.83
C VAL A 10 3.74 -43.28 8.94
N SER A 11 4.35 -43.83 9.99
CA SER A 11 3.64 -44.46 11.10
C SER A 11 2.69 -43.49 11.79
N GLU A 12 1.44 -43.92 12.02
CA GLU A 12 0.36 -43.15 12.66
C GLU A 12 0.68 -42.62 14.08
N ALA A 13 1.82 -42.96 14.68
CA ALA A 13 2.13 -42.68 16.08
C ALA A 13 2.97 -41.42 16.37
N GLU A 14 3.43 -40.66 15.36
CA GLU A 14 4.27 -39.45 15.58
C GLU A 14 3.75 -38.16 14.93
N SER A 15 2.57 -38.14 14.28
CA SER A 15 2.09 -36.96 13.50
C SER A 15 0.84 -36.24 14.05
N MET A 16 0.76 -36.02 15.37
CA MET A 16 -0.02 -34.86 15.83
C MET A 16 0.82 -33.63 15.54
N SER A 17 0.69 -33.10 14.32
CA SER A 17 1.52 -32.04 13.79
C SER A 17 1.48 -30.81 14.70
N THR A 18 2.65 -30.26 14.98
CA THR A 18 2.85 -28.99 15.70
C THR A 18 2.35 -27.76 14.93
N PHE A 19 1.73 -27.96 13.75
CA PHE A 19 1.42 -26.90 12.78
C PHE A 19 -0.02 -26.36 12.84
N VAL A 20 -0.94 -27.03 13.54
CA VAL A 20 -2.28 -26.48 13.76
C VAL A 20 -2.24 -25.61 15.01
N PRO A 21 -2.34 -24.26 14.90
CA PRO A 21 -2.50 -23.42 16.08
C PRO A 21 -3.73 -23.89 16.87
N SER A 22 -3.53 -24.32 18.12
CA SER A 22 -4.63 -24.69 19.00
C SER A 22 -5.31 -23.41 19.48
N TYR A 23 -6.42 -23.04 18.83
CA TYR A 23 -7.27 -21.95 19.30
C TYR A 23 -8.22 -22.46 20.41
N PRO A 24 -8.47 -21.66 21.46
CA PRO A 24 -9.44 -22.03 22.47
C PRO A 24 -10.84 -22.10 21.85
N VAL A 25 -11.68 -23.02 22.32
CA VAL A 25 -13.08 -23.10 21.89
C VAL A 25 -13.78 -21.80 22.26
N ARG A 26 -14.17 -21.01 21.25
CA ARG A 26 -14.85 -19.73 21.44
C ARG A 26 -16.27 -19.95 21.97
N SER A 27 -16.68 -19.11 22.92
CA SER A 27 -18.07 -19.08 23.39
C SER A 27 -19.02 -18.69 22.25
N SER A 28 -20.31 -19.01 22.38
CA SER A 28 -21.32 -18.65 21.37
C SER A 28 -21.40 -17.13 21.11
N LEU A 29 -21.14 -16.31 22.14
CA LEU A 29 -21.07 -14.85 22.00
C LEU A 29 -19.84 -14.40 21.20
N ARG A 30 -18.67 -15.02 21.42
CA ARG A 30 -17.45 -14.74 20.63
C ARG A 30 -17.58 -15.21 19.18
N GLN A 31 -18.22 -16.36 18.94
CA GLN A 31 -18.55 -16.82 17.59
C GLN A 31 -19.49 -15.84 16.86
N ALA A 32 -20.49 -15.29 17.56
CA ALA A 32 -21.39 -14.30 17.00
C ALA A 32 -20.67 -12.97 16.64
N ILE A 33 -19.64 -12.58 17.41
CA ILE A 33 -18.78 -11.43 17.08
C ILE A 33 -18.00 -11.71 15.81
N ALA A 34 -17.33 -12.86 15.72
CA ALA A 34 -16.55 -13.24 14.53
C ALA A 34 -17.43 -13.28 13.25
N ALA A 35 -18.65 -13.80 13.36
CA ALA A 35 -19.60 -13.89 12.24
C ALA A 35 -20.04 -12.52 11.69
N ASP A 36 -19.86 -11.44 12.44
CA ASP A 36 -20.24 -10.08 12.04
C ASP A 36 -19.03 -9.27 11.52
N MET A 37 -17.82 -9.85 11.47
CA MET A 37 -16.59 -9.16 11.04
C MET A 37 -16.74 -8.49 9.67
N ARG A 38 -17.37 -9.16 8.70
CA ARG A 38 -17.60 -8.64 7.34
C ARG A 38 -18.97 -9.02 6.79
N ARG A 39 -19.96 -9.22 7.67
CA ARG A 39 -21.34 -9.52 7.24
C ARG A 39 -21.88 -8.37 6.37
N PRO A 40 -22.59 -8.63 5.25
CA PRO A 40 -23.12 -7.58 4.39
C PRO A 40 -23.79 -6.42 5.13
N GLU A 41 -23.52 -5.20 4.66
CA GLU A 41 -23.91 -3.97 5.35
C GLU A 41 -25.42 -3.88 5.62
N ALA A 42 -26.23 -4.25 4.62
CA ALA A 42 -27.69 -4.27 4.70
C ALA A 42 -28.19 -5.22 5.81
N GLU A 43 -27.61 -6.41 5.93
CA GLU A 43 -27.99 -7.40 6.95
C GLU A 43 -27.67 -6.91 8.36
N CYS A 44 -26.62 -6.10 8.50
CA CYS A 44 -26.24 -5.52 9.79
C CYS A 44 -27.13 -4.33 10.17
N ILE A 45 -27.41 -3.43 9.22
CA ILE A 45 -28.03 -2.14 9.53
C ILE A 45 -29.55 -2.20 9.66
N LEU A 46 -30.23 -3.06 8.90
CA LEU A 46 -31.71 -3.13 8.91
C LEU A 46 -32.28 -3.44 10.31
N PRO A 47 -31.77 -4.43 11.07
CA PRO A 47 -32.23 -4.65 12.45
C PRO A 47 -31.89 -3.49 13.38
N LEU A 48 -30.77 -2.80 13.14
CA LEU A 48 -30.35 -1.66 13.97
C LEU A 48 -31.21 -0.41 13.73
N ILE A 49 -31.74 -0.22 12.52
CA ILE A 49 -32.70 0.85 12.21
C ILE A 49 -33.96 0.68 13.07
N GLU A 50 -34.47 -0.55 13.20
CA GLU A 50 -35.62 -0.83 14.07
C GLU A 50 -35.27 -0.58 15.54
N GLN A 51 -34.15 -1.12 16.00
CA GLN A 51 -33.70 -0.98 17.39
C GLN A 51 -33.43 0.50 17.77
N ALA A 52 -32.88 1.29 16.86
CA ALA A 52 -32.57 2.71 17.07
C ALA A 52 -33.79 3.62 16.95
N THR A 53 -34.91 3.15 16.36
CA THR A 53 -36.12 3.97 16.17
C THR A 53 -36.64 4.50 17.52
N LEU A 54 -36.94 5.79 17.58
CA LEU A 54 -37.51 6.46 18.74
C LEU A 54 -39.04 6.53 18.61
N THR A 55 -39.76 6.54 19.73
CA THR A 55 -41.18 6.91 19.74
C THR A 55 -41.36 8.38 19.33
N GLU A 56 -42.55 8.78 18.90
CA GLU A 56 -42.82 10.17 18.50
C GLU A 56 -42.51 11.18 19.61
N THR A 57 -42.85 10.84 20.86
CA THR A 57 -42.54 11.68 22.03
C THR A 57 -41.04 11.79 22.30
N GLU A 58 -40.31 10.67 22.27
CA GLU A 58 -38.85 10.68 22.43
C GLU A 58 -38.18 11.46 21.29
N GLN A 59 -38.69 11.33 20.06
CA GLN A 59 -38.18 12.02 18.89
C GLN A 59 -38.34 13.53 19.02
N GLN A 60 -39.51 13.99 19.46
CA GLN A 60 -39.78 15.41 19.69
C GLN A 60 -38.90 15.97 20.81
N ASN A 61 -38.84 15.30 21.96
CA ASN A 61 -38.00 15.71 23.09
C ASN A 61 -36.51 15.79 22.69
N THR A 62 -36.03 14.78 21.94
CA THR A 62 -34.67 14.75 21.43
C THR A 62 -34.42 15.92 20.48
N PHE A 63 -35.35 16.22 19.58
CA PHE A 63 -35.23 17.35 18.66
C PHE A 63 -35.14 18.67 19.41
N ASP A 64 -35.99 18.89 20.41
CA ASP A 64 -36.01 20.14 21.17
C ASP A 64 -34.71 20.36 21.97
N VAL A 65 -34.20 19.31 22.63
CA VAL A 65 -32.90 19.35 23.32
C VAL A 65 -31.75 19.59 22.34
N ALA A 66 -31.69 18.83 21.23
CA ALA A 66 -30.63 18.99 20.23
C ALA A 66 -30.64 20.40 19.61
N ARG A 67 -31.83 20.95 19.33
CA ARG A 67 -32.00 22.30 18.79
C ARG A 67 -31.56 23.36 19.78
N HIS A 68 -31.90 23.20 21.08
CA HIS A 68 -31.46 24.12 22.12
C HIS A 68 -29.93 24.13 22.26
N LEU A 69 -29.31 22.95 22.35
CA LEU A 69 -27.85 22.82 22.45
C LEU A 69 -27.16 23.42 21.21
N THR A 70 -27.61 23.05 20.00
CA THR A 70 -27.01 23.52 18.74
C THR A 70 -27.17 25.03 18.55
N ARG A 71 -28.33 25.59 18.91
CA ARG A 71 -28.56 27.04 18.89
C ARG A 71 -27.64 27.75 19.87
N THR A 72 -27.54 27.25 21.09
CA THR A 72 -26.69 27.83 22.14
C THR A 72 -25.22 27.81 21.72
N LEU A 73 -24.75 26.68 21.19
CA LEU A 73 -23.41 26.53 20.60
C LEU A 73 -23.15 27.56 19.50
N ARG A 74 -24.07 27.74 18.54
CA ARG A 74 -23.93 28.76 17.49
C ARG A 74 -23.88 30.19 18.06
N THR A 75 -24.70 30.51 19.07
CA THR A 75 -24.74 31.86 19.66
C THR A 75 -23.57 32.19 20.56
N GLN A 76 -23.02 31.20 21.26
CA GLN A 76 -21.90 31.36 22.19
C GLN A 76 -20.55 31.10 21.51
N ARG A 77 -20.55 30.76 20.20
CA ARG A 77 -19.35 30.41 19.46
C ARG A 77 -18.36 31.57 19.50
N ARG A 78 -17.25 31.34 20.20
CA ARG A 78 -16.00 32.08 20.02
C ARG A 78 -15.11 31.13 19.23
N PRO A 79 -14.73 31.42 17.98
CA PRO A 79 -13.88 30.52 17.22
C PRO A 79 -12.58 30.30 18.01
N GLY A 80 -12.21 29.03 18.23
CA GLY A 80 -10.93 28.67 18.83
C GLY A 80 -9.76 29.15 17.96
N GLY A 81 -8.53 29.17 18.47
CA GLY A 81 -7.38 29.71 17.71
C GLY A 81 -7.17 29.05 16.34
N VAL A 82 -7.36 27.73 16.27
CA VAL A 82 -7.24 26.95 15.02
C VAL A 82 -8.48 27.06 14.15
N GLU A 83 -9.68 27.07 14.73
CA GLU A 83 -10.94 27.22 14.00
C GLU A 83 -11.05 28.62 13.37
N ALA A 84 -10.60 29.65 14.10
CA ALA A 84 -10.42 31.00 13.60
C ALA A 84 -9.42 30.99 12.44
N LEU A 85 -8.27 30.30 12.56
CA LEU A 85 -7.30 30.18 11.47
C LEU A 85 -7.92 29.51 10.22
N VAL A 86 -8.61 28.37 10.36
CA VAL A 86 -9.24 27.67 9.23
C VAL A 86 -10.33 28.53 8.57
N GLN A 87 -11.15 29.23 9.36
CA GLN A 87 -12.22 30.09 8.85
C GLN A 87 -11.74 31.45 8.30
N GLU A 88 -10.78 32.09 8.97
CA GLU A 88 -10.22 33.41 8.63
C GLU A 88 -9.42 33.35 7.33
N PHE A 89 -8.75 32.22 7.07
CA PHE A 89 -8.07 31.98 5.81
C PHE A 89 -8.98 31.40 4.71
N SER A 90 -10.29 31.22 4.96
CA SER A 90 -11.26 30.61 4.01
C SER A 90 -10.74 29.31 3.39
N LEU A 91 -9.96 28.56 4.17
CA LEU A 91 -9.27 27.36 3.69
C LEU A 91 -10.31 26.26 3.55
N SER A 92 -10.38 25.65 2.37
CA SER A 92 -11.01 24.34 2.24
C SER A 92 -10.38 23.38 3.25
N SER A 93 -11.11 22.35 3.71
CA SER A 93 -10.60 21.37 4.69
C SER A 93 -9.23 20.78 4.28
N ALA A 94 -8.95 20.68 2.97
CA ALA A 94 -7.66 20.24 2.42
C ALA A 94 -6.51 21.22 2.66
N GLU A 95 -6.75 22.53 2.57
CA GLU A 95 -5.73 23.57 2.80
C GLU A 95 -5.45 23.75 4.30
N GLY A 96 -6.47 23.62 5.16
CA GLY A 96 -6.30 23.60 6.61
C GLY A 96 -5.47 22.40 7.08
N VAL A 97 -5.74 21.21 6.54
CA VAL A 97 -4.90 20.01 6.76
C VAL A 97 -3.47 20.25 6.24
N SER A 98 -3.30 20.87 5.06
CA SER A 98 -1.98 21.14 4.48
C SER A 98 -1.13 22.10 5.33
N LEU A 99 -1.75 23.13 5.91
CA LEU A 99 -1.07 24.08 6.81
C LEU A 99 -0.64 23.40 8.12
N MET A 100 -1.45 22.48 8.64
CA MET A 100 -1.14 21.72 9.85
C MET A 100 -0.08 20.64 9.59
N CYS A 101 -0.13 19.96 8.43
CA CYS A 101 0.93 19.06 7.99
C CYS A 101 2.26 19.80 7.78
N LEU A 102 2.21 21.05 7.29
CA LEU A 102 3.39 21.92 7.21
C LEU A 102 3.95 22.21 8.60
N ALA A 103 3.10 22.63 9.54
CA ALA A 103 3.48 22.88 10.93
C ALA A 103 4.10 21.63 11.58
N GLU A 104 3.44 20.49 11.46
CA GLU A 104 3.90 19.20 11.99
C GLU A 104 5.29 18.83 11.47
N ALA A 105 5.46 18.86 10.15
CA ALA A 105 6.73 18.51 9.54
C ALA A 105 7.84 19.52 9.88
N LEU A 106 7.53 20.82 10.04
CA LEU A 106 8.51 21.82 10.44
C LEU A 106 9.12 21.62 11.83
N LEU A 107 8.38 21.03 12.76
CA LEU A 107 8.89 20.71 14.11
C LEU A 107 9.74 19.44 14.13
N ARG A 108 9.48 18.50 13.22
CA ARG A 108 10.14 17.19 13.17
C ARG A 108 11.39 17.18 12.32
N ILE A 109 11.45 18.02 11.28
CA ILE A 109 12.60 18.08 10.39
C ILE A 109 13.79 18.73 11.14
N PRO A 110 14.88 17.98 11.42
CA PRO A 110 16.02 18.49 12.17
C PRO A 110 16.78 19.58 11.40
N ASP A 111 16.95 19.40 10.09
CA ASP A 111 17.78 20.28 9.27
C ASP A 111 17.02 21.53 8.76
N ALA A 112 17.75 22.61 8.48
CA ALA A 112 17.14 23.86 8.04
C ALA A 112 16.70 23.82 6.56
N ALA A 113 17.47 23.15 5.70
CA ALA A 113 17.26 23.18 4.26
C ALA A 113 15.97 22.47 3.84
N THR A 114 15.68 21.31 4.44
CA THR A 114 14.47 20.53 4.21
C THR A 114 13.24 21.26 4.75
N ARG A 115 13.34 21.94 5.90
CA ARG A 115 12.27 22.82 6.41
C ARG A 115 11.97 23.97 5.45
N ASP A 116 13.01 24.63 4.97
CA ASP A 116 12.88 25.75 4.04
C ASP A 116 12.30 25.31 2.69
N ALA A 117 12.62 24.08 2.24
CA ALA A 117 12.02 23.47 1.06
C ALA A 117 10.52 23.19 1.26
N LEU A 118 10.15 22.60 2.39
CA LEU A 118 8.75 22.34 2.72
C LEU A 118 7.92 23.64 2.84
N ILE A 119 8.47 24.68 3.48
CA ILE A 119 7.83 26.01 3.54
C ILE A 119 7.61 26.56 2.14
N ARG A 120 8.60 26.45 1.26
CA ARG A 120 8.51 26.98 -0.11
C ARG A 120 7.39 26.30 -0.90
N ASP A 121 7.30 24.97 -0.80
CA ASP A 121 6.28 24.16 -1.47
C ASP A 121 4.86 24.51 -1.01
N ARG A 122 4.69 24.76 0.29
CA ARG A 122 3.37 25.01 0.88
C ARG A 122 2.95 26.49 0.87
N ILE A 123 3.91 27.43 0.90
CA ILE A 123 3.63 28.87 1.06
C ILE A 123 3.78 29.68 -0.25
N GLY A 124 4.57 29.22 -1.23
CA GLY A 124 4.61 29.69 -2.64
C GLY A 124 4.76 31.20 -2.93
N PRO A 125 5.77 31.67 -3.68
CA PRO A 125 5.89 33.07 -4.09
C PRO A 125 5.01 33.34 -5.34
N GLY A 126 3.72 33.64 -5.20
CA GLY A 126 2.93 33.92 -6.41
C GLY A 126 1.51 34.44 -6.27
N ASP A 127 0.64 33.84 -5.44
CA ASP A 127 -0.81 33.99 -5.70
C ASP A 127 -1.69 34.35 -4.50
N TRP A 128 -1.10 35.04 -3.51
CA TRP A 128 -1.88 35.58 -2.39
C TRP A 128 -2.77 36.77 -2.79
N LEU A 129 -2.49 37.42 -3.93
CA LEU A 129 -3.16 38.64 -4.38
C LEU A 129 -4.41 38.42 -5.25
N SER A 130 -4.55 37.26 -5.90
CA SER A 130 -5.74 36.93 -6.71
C SER A 130 -6.97 36.61 -5.86
N HIS A 131 -6.77 36.21 -4.60
CA HIS A 131 -7.82 35.85 -3.65
C HIS A 131 -8.43 37.03 -2.88
N VAL A 132 -7.98 38.27 -3.13
CA VAL A 132 -8.47 39.51 -2.47
C VAL A 132 -9.48 40.27 -3.36
N GLY A 133 -9.85 39.70 -4.52
CA GLY A 133 -10.77 40.30 -5.49
C GLY A 133 -12.26 40.15 -5.15
N GLY A 134 -12.70 40.47 -3.93
CA GLY A 134 -14.11 40.38 -3.53
C GLY A 134 -14.47 41.37 -2.43
N LYS A 135 -15.38 42.30 -2.72
CA LYS A 135 -15.78 43.44 -1.87
C LYS A 135 -16.33 43.04 -0.48
N LYS A 136 -15.47 42.77 0.51
CA LYS A 136 -15.73 42.99 1.95
C LYS A 136 -14.41 43.35 2.64
N SER A 137 -14.42 44.46 3.38
CA SER A 137 -13.27 45.03 4.11
C SER A 137 -12.67 44.00 5.08
N VAL A 138 -11.37 43.72 4.94
CA VAL A 138 -10.65 42.60 5.59
C VAL A 138 -10.10 42.95 6.98
N PHE A 139 -10.20 44.18 7.48
CA PHE A 139 -9.60 44.52 8.79
C PHE A 139 -10.54 45.34 9.66
N VAL A 140 -11.14 44.70 10.66
CA VAL A 140 -11.89 45.38 11.74
C VAL A 140 -11.20 45.24 13.11
N ASN A 141 -10.16 44.40 13.29
CA ASN A 141 -9.55 44.19 14.61
C ASN A 141 -8.01 44.17 14.64
N ALA A 142 -7.35 45.08 13.91
CA ALA A 142 -5.90 45.31 14.07
C ALA A 142 -5.54 45.84 15.48
N ALA A 143 -6.52 46.43 16.19
CA ALA A 143 -6.35 46.96 17.54
C ALA A 143 -6.03 45.89 18.61
N SER A 144 -6.45 44.63 18.42
CA SER A 144 -6.26 43.56 19.41
C SER A 144 -4.84 43.00 19.42
N TRP A 145 -4.18 42.94 18.26
CA TRP A 145 -2.80 42.45 18.13
C TRP A 145 -1.77 43.50 18.57
N GLY A 146 -2.05 44.79 18.33
CA GLY A 146 -1.20 45.90 18.81
C GLY A 146 -1.18 46.04 20.33
N LEU A 147 -2.29 45.74 21.01
CA LEU A 147 -2.39 45.81 22.47
C LEU A 147 -1.56 44.75 23.20
N MET A 148 -1.43 43.57 22.59
CA MET A 148 -0.76 42.42 23.20
C MET A 148 0.77 42.47 23.04
N LEU A 149 1.28 43.23 22.06
CA LEU A 149 2.72 43.29 21.74
C LEU A 149 3.47 44.51 22.30
N THR A 150 2.80 45.66 22.57
CA THR A 150 3.51 46.91 22.94
C THR A 150 3.02 47.62 24.19
N GLY A 151 1.91 47.19 24.80
CA GLY A 151 1.44 47.71 26.10
C GLY A 151 1.12 49.21 26.16
N LYS A 152 1.08 49.94 25.04
CA LYS A 152 0.65 51.34 24.95
C LYS A 152 -0.14 51.63 23.68
N LEU A 153 -1.28 52.31 23.83
CA LEU A 153 -2.04 52.87 22.73
C LEU A 153 -1.32 54.08 22.14
N THR A 154 -0.91 53.99 20.88
CA THR A 154 -0.56 55.14 20.04
C THR A 154 -1.49 55.17 18.83
N ASN A 155 -2.16 56.31 18.65
CA ASN A 155 -3.09 56.60 17.55
C ASN A 155 -2.32 56.93 16.26
N ASP A 156 -1.73 55.92 15.61
CA ASP A 156 -1.29 56.06 14.23
C ASP A 156 -2.02 55.05 13.34
N THR A 157 -2.50 55.56 12.21
CA THR A 157 -3.46 54.98 11.26
C THR A 157 -3.10 53.56 10.76
N ASP A 158 -4.14 52.71 10.67
CA ASP A 158 -4.11 51.28 10.31
C ASP A 158 -3.40 50.94 8.97
N GLU A 159 -3.25 51.88 8.05
CA GLU A 159 -2.58 51.65 6.75
C GLU A 159 -1.04 51.53 6.86
N GLY A 160 -0.43 52.09 7.92
CA GLY A 160 1.03 52.14 8.08
C GLY A 160 1.66 50.86 8.64
N LEU A 161 0.96 50.17 9.54
CA LEU A 161 1.43 48.96 10.24
C LEU A 161 1.37 47.72 9.36
N ALA A 162 0.29 47.56 8.58
CA ALA A 162 0.17 46.49 7.60
C ALA A 162 1.22 46.63 6.50
N ALA A 163 1.42 47.83 5.96
CA ALA A 163 2.46 48.08 4.95
C ALA A 163 3.89 47.96 5.53
N ALA A 164 4.08 48.06 6.84
CA ALA A 164 5.34 47.79 7.53
C ALA A 164 5.56 46.30 7.78
N LEU A 165 4.53 45.53 8.15
CA LEU A 165 4.57 44.08 8.31
C LEU A 165 4.77 43.37 6.96
N PHE A 166 4.04 43.79 5.92
CA PHE A 166 4.20 43.29 4.54
C PHE A 166 5.55 43.71 3.92
N ARG A 167 6.09 44.88 4.27
CA ARG A 167 7.49 45.24 3.92
C ARG A 167 8.52 44.47 4.75
N LEU A 168 8.19 44.00 5.95
CA LEU A 168 9.04 43.15 6.80
C LEU A 168 9.05 41.70 6.32
N VAL A 169 7.94 41.18 5.80
CA VAL A 169 7.90 39.85 5.15
C VAL A 169 8.61 39.90 3.79
N GLY A 170 8.49 41.02 3.06
CA GLY A 170 9.24 41.27 1.82
C GLY A 170 10.72 41.65 2.00
N ARG A 171 11.17 42.07 3.19
CA ARG A 171 12.58 42.45 3.48
C ARG A 171 13.28 41.58 4.54
N GLY A 172 12.55 40.76 5.30
CA GLY A 172 13.03 40.02 6.47
C GLY A 172 13.38 38.54 6.23
N GLY A 173 13.18 38.04 5.00
CA GLY A 173 13.58 36.69 4.59
C GLY A 173 12.83 35.54 5.28
N GLN A 174 13.04 34.32 4.76
CA GLN A 174 12.54 33.05 5.33
C GLN A 174 12.70 32.88 6.86
N PRO A 175 13.74 33.41 7.54
CA PRO A 175 13.90 33.26 9.00
C PRO A 175 12.79 33.89 9.85
N LEU A 176 12.15 34.97 9.37
CA LEU A 176 11.09 35.65 10.12
C LEU A 176 9.76 34.87 10.07
N VAL A 177 9.44 34.29 8.90
CA VAL A 177 8.29 33.39 8.71
C VAL A 177 8.45 32.13 9.55
N ARG A 178 9.66 31.55 9.59
CA ARG A 178 9.99 30.42 10.46
C ARG A 178 9.71 30.72 11.93
N ARG A 179 10.20 31.86 12.44
CA ARG A 179 10.01 32.25 13.84
C ARG A 179 8.53 32.52 14.17
N ALA A 180 7.76 33.04 13.22
CA ALA A 180 6.32 33.25 13.38
C ALA A 180 5.54 31.92 13.42
N LEU A 181 5.87 30.97 12.53
CA LEU A 181 5.29 29.62 12.52
C LEU A 181 5.64 28.85 13.80
N ASP A 182 6.89 28.91 14.27
CA ASP A 182 7.31 28.27 15.52
C ASP A 182 6.53 28.78 16.75
N ILE A 183 6.24 30.09 16.80
CA ILE A 183 5.44 30.69 17.87
C ILE A 183 3.96 30.28 17.74
N ALA A 184 3.40 30.34 16.53
CA ALA A 184 2.02 29.93 16.28
C ALA A 184 1.80 28.45 16.65
N MET A 185 2.76 27.58 16.35
CA MET A 185 2.68 26.15 16.70
C MET A 185 2.76 25.89 18.20
N ARG A 186 3.64 26.58 18.93
CA ARG A 186 3.67 26.48 20.40
C ARG A 186 2.34 26.90 21.01
N MET A 187 1.75 27.98 20.51
CA MET A 187 0.43 28.45 20.93
C MET A 187 -0.70 27.46 20.56
N MET A 188 -0.58 26.73 19.44
CA MET A 188 -1.53 25.69 19.05
C MET A 188 -1.34 24.39 19.84
N GLY A 189 -0.10 24.03 20.21
CA GLY A 189 0.21 22.87 21.05
C GLY A 189 -0.53 22.91 22.38
N GLU A 190 -0.58 24.10 23.01
CA GLU A 190 -1.34 24.37 24.23
C GLU A 190 -2.88 24.17 24.10
N GLN A 191 -3.43 24.11 22.88
CA GLN A 191 -4.86 23.82 22.65
C GLN A 191 -5.18 22.34 22.45
N PHE A 192 -4.20 21.52 22.03
CA PHE A 192 -4.42 20.11 21.71
C PHE A 192 -3.88 19.14 22.76
N VAL A 193 -2.86 19.55 23.52
CA VAL A 193 -2.47 18.85 24.76
C VAL A 193 -2.82 19.72 25.96
N ILE A 194 -3.27 19.08 27.03
CA ILE A 194 -3.53 19.78 28.29
C ILE A 194 -2.23 20.13 29.04
N GLY A 195 -1.13 19.46 28.70
CA GLY A 195 0.22 19.68 29.23
C GLY A 195 1.24 18.76 28.55
N GLU A 196 2.53 19.14 28.59
CA GLU A 196 3.60 18.29 28.05
C GLU A 196 3.86 17.08 28.95
N THR A 197 3.59 17.24 30.25
CA THR A 197 3.74 16.22 31.29
C THR A 197 2.43 15.98 32.03
N ILE A 198 2.30 14.80 32.66
CA ILE A 198 1.10 14.46 33.44
C ILE A 198 0.93 15.37 34.67
N GLU A 199 2.02 15.84 35.26
CA GLU A 199 2.00 16.77 36.38
C GLU A 199 1.43 18.14 35.99
N GLU A 200 1.80 18.66 34.81
CA GLU A 200 1.22 19.88 34.26
C GLU A 200 -0.26 19.70 33.92
N ALA A 201 -0.60 18.59 33.26
CA ALA A 201 -1.96 18.23 32.92
C ALA A 201 -2.88 18.20 34.16
N ARG A 202 -2.41 17.61 35.28
CA ARG A 202 -3.14 17.59 36.56
C ARG A 202 -3.34 18.98 37.15
N LYS A 203 -2.33 19.85 37.04
CA LYS A 203 -2.42 21.22 37.54
C LYS A 203 -3.49 22.01 36.79
N VAL A 204 -3.56 21.88 35.47
CA VAL A 204 -4.54 22.55 34.62
C VAL A 204 -5.96 22.00 34.85
N SER A 205 -6.11 20.69 35.05
CA SER A 205 -7.42 20.05 35.22
C SER A 205 -8.08 20.29 36.59
N THR A 206 -7.37 20.86 37.57
CA THR A 206 -7.89 20.99 38.94
C THR A 206 -9.11 21.93 39.02
N GLU A 207 -9.09 23.09 38.34
CA GLU A 207 -10.20 24.04 38.37
C GLU A 207 -11.47 23.51 37.66
N PRO A 208 -11.40 22.91 36.45
CA PRO A 208 -12.58 22.29 35.84
C PRO A 208 -13.14 21.10 36.63
N GLU A 209 -12.30 20.32 37.34
CA GLU A 209 -12.77 19.25 38.24
C GLU A 209 -13.66 19.77 39.38
N GLU A 210 -13.44 21.01 39.83
CA GLU A 210 -14.29 21.69 40.82
C GLU A 210 -15.65 22.12 40.23
N ARG A 211 -15.80 22.08 38.89
CA ARG A 211 -17.05 22.35 38.16
C ARG A 211 -17.71 21.07 37.63
N ASP A 212 -17.50 19.94 38.31
CA ASP A 212 -18.06 18.62 38.01
C ASP A 212 -17.60 17.95 36.69
N PHE A 213 -16.59 18.50 36.00
CA PHE A 213 -15.91 17.76 34.93
C PHE A 213 -15.01 16.67 35.52
N LYS A 214 -14.78 15.62 34.73
CA LYS A 214 -13.85 14.52 35.07
C LYS A 214 -12.80 14.41 33.98
N TYR A 215 -11.70 13.69 34.24
CA TYR A 215 -10.63 13.51 33.27
C TYR A 215 -10.28 12.03 33.02
N SER A 216 -9.89 11.73 31.78
CA SER A 216 -9.19 10.52 31.36
C SER A 216 -7.95 10.97 30.58
N TYR A 217 -6.75 10.72 31.10
CA TYR A 217 -5.53 11.16 30.43
C TYR A 217 -5.09 10.19 29.34
N ASP A 218 -4.74 10.72 28.16
CA ASP A 218 -4.17 9.98 27.05
C ASP A 218 -2.71 10.35 26.89
N MET A 219 -1.80 9.41 27.15
CA MET A 219 -0.36 9.65 27.10
C MET A 219 0.21 9.68 25.67
N LEU A 220 -0.65 9.67 24.64
CA LEU A 220 -0.31 9.76 23.21
C LEU A 220 0.59 8.63 22.67
N GLY A 221 0.97 7.66 23.50
CA GLY A 221 1.75 6.51 23.08
C GLY A 221 0.91 5.54 22.26
N GLU A 222 1.40 5.19 21.07
CA GLU A 222 0.81 4.20 20.16
C GLU A 222 1.87 3.56 19.28
N ALA A 223 1.53 2.41 18.69
CA ALA A 223 2.31 1.72 17.66
C ALA A 223 3.82 1.62 17.99
N ALA A 224 4.16 0.96 19.11
CA ALA A 224 5.55 0.63 19.40
C ALA A 224 6.14 -0.16 18.22
N MET A 225 7.29 0.28 17.72
CA MET A 225 8.02 -0.39 16.64
C MET A 225 9.10 -1.32 17.20
N THR A 226 9.56 -1.05 18.43
CA THR A 226 10.65 -1.75 19.10
C THR A 226 10.27 -2.10 20.54
N GLU A 227 10.93 -3.09 21.13
CA GLU A 227 10.81 -3.36 22.57
C GLU A 227 11.19 -2.14 23.42
N ALA A 228 12.17 -1.34 22.98
CA ALA A 228 12.56 -0.10 23.66
C ALA A 228 11.44 0.94 23.69
N ASP A 229 10.66 1.07 22.59
CA ASP A 229 9.47 1.92 22.56
C ASP A 229 8.40 1.41 23.53
N ALA A 230 8.14 0.10 23.53
CA ALA A 230 7.15 -0.52 24.42
C ALA A 230 7.50 -0.30 25.90
N LEU A 231 8.78 -0.48 26.26
CA LEU A 231 9.27 -0.21 27.62
C LEU A 231 9.21 1.27 28.00
N ARG A 232 9.47 2.19 27.05
CA ARG A 232 9.30 3.63 27.28
C ARG A 232 7.84 3.94 27.60
N TYR A 233 6.92 3.54 26.73
CA TYR A 233 5.49 3.80 26.91
C TYR A 233 4.94 3.15 28.18
N ARG A 234 5.38 1.92 28.52
CA ARG A 234 5.06 1.29 29.80
C ARG A 234 5.42 2.18 30.98
N ARG A 235 6.65 2.72 31.03
CA ARG A 235 7.10 3.61 32.11
C ARG A 235 6.30 4.91 32.16
N ASP A 236 5.94 5.46 31.00
CA ASP A 236 5.10 6.67 30.91
C ASP A 236 3.72 6.41 31.50
N TYR A 237 3.10 5.25 31.21
CA TYR A 237 1.84 4.84 31.82
C TYR A 237 1.97 4.56 33.32
N GLU A 238 3.00 3.84 33.77
CA GLU A 238 3.26 3.58 35.20
C GLU A 238 3.37 4.89 35.98
N ARG A 239 4.12 5.87 35.46
CA ARG A 239 4.26 7.20 36.07
C ARG A 239 2.93 7.95 36.07
N ALA A 240 2.21 7.94 34.96
CA ALA A 240 0.93 8.64 34.86
C ALA A 240 -0.10 8.08 35.85
N ILE A 241 -0.17 6.75 36.01
CA ILE A 241 -1.04 6.08 36.98
C ILE A 241 -0.72 6.55 38.40
N ASP A 242 0.57 6.61 38.79
CA ASP A 242 0.97 7.08 40.12
C ASP A 242 0.58 8.54 40.36
N VAL A 243 0.85 9.43 39.40
CA VAL A 243 0.55 10.86 39.52
C VAL A 243 -0.96 11.12 39.58
N ILE A 244 -1.74 10.46 38.73
CA ILE A 244 -3.20 10.54 38.74
C ILE A 244 -3.73 9.99 40.06
N GLY A 245 -3.28 8.80 40.46
CA GLY A 245 -3.74 8.11 41.67
C GLY A 245 -3.49 8.90 42.95
N GLN A 246 -2.34 9.58 43.07
CA GLN A 246 -1.99 10.41 44.23
C GLN A 246 -2.80 11.71 44.32
N THR A 247 -3.35 12.18 43.21
CA THR A 247 -4.00 13.51 43.12
C THR A 247 -5.49 13.44 42.76
N ALA A 248 -6.02 12.25 42.45
CA ALA A 248 -7.41 12.06 42.07
C ALA A 248 -8.35 12.34 43.26
N ARG A 249 -9.38 13.14 43.03
CA ARG A 249 -10.44 13.46 43.99
C ARG A 249 -11.70 12.66 43.64
N GLY A 250 -12.44 12.17 44.64
CA GLY A 250 -13.69 11.43 44.44
C GLY A 250 -13.75 10.15 45.26
N ALA A 251 -14.98 9.64 45.49
CA ALA A 251 -15.19 8.47 46.35
C ALA A 251 -14.95 7.11 45.68
N ASN A 252 -14.93 7.05 44.34
CA ASN A 252 -14.86 5.83 43.55
C ASN A 252 -14.29 6.11 42.14
N VAL A 253 -14.09 5.05 41.35
CA VAL A 253 -13.59 5.10 39.96
C VAL A 253 -14.40 5.98 39.00
N TYR A 254 -15.69 6.24 39.27
CA TYR A 254 -16.55 7.07 38.43
C TYR A 254 -16.33 8.56 38.68
N GLU A 255 -16.01 8.94 39.92
CA GLU A 255 -15.79 10.32 40.32
C GLU A 255 -14.33 10.76 40.24
N LYS A 256 -13.40 9.81 40.29
CA LYS A 256 -11.96 10.04 40.16
C LYS A 256 -11.55 10.22 38.70
N ALA A 257 -10.44 10.92 38.48
CA ALA A 257 -9.76 10.91 37.20
C ALA A 257 -9.23 9.50 36.87
N GLY A 258 -9.11 9.20 35.58
CA GLY A 258 -8.60 7.93 35.08
C GLY A 258 -7.55 8.12 33.99
N ILE A 259 -7.13 7.01 33.39
CA ILE A 259 -6.16 6.98 32.29
C ILE A 259 -6.69 6.14 31.12
N SER A 260 -6.33 6.51 29.90
CA SER A 260 -6.52 5.72 28.69
C SER A 260 -5.18 5.18 28.20
N ILE A 261 -5.16 3.91 27.81
CA ILE A 261 -3.97 3.23 27.29
C ILE A 261 -4.29 2.58 25.93
N LYS A 262 -3.29 2.48 25.06
CA LYS A 262 -3.36 1.73 23.80
C LYS A 262 -2.49 0.49 23.89
N LEU A 263 -3.04 -0.65 23.45
CA LEU A 263 -2.34 -1.94 23.52
C LEU A 263 -1.16 -1.99 22.55
N SER A 264 -1.27 -1.34 21.38
CA SER A 264 -0.16 -1.22 20.44
C SER A 264 1.05 -0.45 20.98
N ALA A 265 0.88 0.39 22.00
CA ALA A 265 1.98 1.10 22.65
C ALA A 265 2.81 0.18 23.56
N LEU A 266 2.23 -0.93 24.01
CA LEU A 266 2.80 -1.78 25.05
C LEU A 266 3.46 -3.05 24.51
N HIS A 267 3.40 -3.27 23.20
CA HIS A 267 4.04 -4.42 22.58
C HIS A 267 4.29 -4.17 21.09
N PRO A 268 5.53 -4.38 20.59
CA PRO A 268 5.87 -4.02 19.21
C PRO A 268 5.19 -4.91 18.16
N ARG A 269 4.74 -6.10 18.57
CA ARG A 269 4.06 -7.07 17.71
C ARG A 269 2.62 -7.36 18.15
N TYR A 270 1.85 -6.31 18.46
CA TYR A 270 0.41 -6.45 18.78
C TYR A 270 -0.41 -6.77 17.52
N ALA A 271 -0.39 -8.04 17.12
CA ALA A 271 -1.02 -8.56 15.92
C ALA A 271 -1.53 -10.00 16.12
N PHE A 272 -2.59 -10.38 15.40
CA PHE A 272 -3.22 -11.70 15.50
C PHE A 272 -2.23 -12.86 15.27
N ALA A 273 -1.36 -12.73 14.26
CA ALA A 273 -0.32 -13.71 13.98
C ALA A 273 0.65 -13.96 15.16
N GLN A 274 0.79 -12.98 16.07
CA GLN A 274 1.72 -13.02 17.20
C GLN A 274 0.97 -13.26 18.53
N ARG A 275 -0.22 -13.86 18.47
CA ARG A 275 -1.14 -14.11 19.59
C ARG A 275 -0.45 -14.66 20.84
N GLU A 276 0.42 -15.66 20.71
CA GLU A 276 1.11 -16.27 21.85
C GLU A 276 1.96 -15.24 22.62
N ARG A 277 2.75 -14.42 21.90
CA ARG A 277 3.53 -13.33 22.50
C ARG A 277 2.62 -12.31 23.14
N VAL A 278 1.56 -11.91 22.45
CA VAL A 278 0.60 -10.92 22.95
C VAL A 278 -0.02 -11.38 24.27
N LEU A 279 -0.57 -12.59 24.34
CA LEU A 279 -1.22 -13.07 25.57
C LEU A 279 -0.23 -13.22 26.73
N LYS A 280 1.03 -13.58 26.45
CA LYS A 280 2.06 -13.80 27.47
C LYS A 280 2.76 -12.51 27.90
N GLU A 281 3.33 -11.77 26.96
CA GLU A 281 4.18 -10.59 27.16
C GLU A 281 3.32 -9.34 27.43
N LEU A 282 2.40 -9.03 26.49
CA LEU A 282 1.49 -7.89 26.65
C LEU A 282 0.47 -8.13 27.75
N GLY A 283 -0.07 -9.34 27.86
CA GLY A 283 -1.02 -9.70 28.92
C GLY A 283 -0.47 -9.48 30.33
N GLN A 284 0.79 -9.84 30.58
CA GLN A 284 1.43 -9.57 31.86
C GLN A 284 1.65 -8.07 32.10
N THR A 285 2.14 -7.34 31.09
CA THR A 285 2.35 -5.88 31.20
C THR A 285 1.04 -5.14 31.48
N LEU A 286 -0.04 -5.53 30.79
CA LEU A 286 -1.37 -4.97 31.01
C LEU A 286 -1.88 -5.28 32.43
N LYS A 287 -1.77 -6.53 32.88
CA LYS A 287 -2.13 -6.93 34.25
C LYS A 287 -1.42 -6.08 35.30
N ASP A 288 -0.12 -5.84 35.14
CA ASP A 288 0.66 -5.01 36.07
C ASP A 288 0.11 -3.58 36.19
N LEU A 289 -0.16 -2.92 35.05
CA LEU A 289 -0.72 -1.56 34.99
C LEU A 289 -2.12 -1.49 35.62
N VAL A 290 -2.96 -2.49 35.34
CA VAL A 290 -4.33 -2.56 35.86
C VAL A 290 -4.34 -2.78 37.38
N ILE A 291 -3.45 -3.64 37.90
CA ILE A 291 -3.25 -3.80 39.35
C ILE A 291 -2.75 -2.49 39.99
N GLN A 292 -1.87 -1.75 39.33
CA GLN A 292 -1.41 -0.46 39.82
C GLN A 292 -2.57 0.56 39.89
N ALA A 293 -3.41 0.64 38.86
CA ALA A 293 -4.60 1.49 38.84
C ALA A 293 -5.60 1.11 39.95
N ARG A 294 -5.78 -0.19 40.22
CA ARG A 294 -6.61 -0.68 41.35
C ARG A 294 -6.13 -0.18 42.70
N ARG A 295 -4.82 -0.10 42.95
CA ARG A 295 -4.27 0.37 44.24
C ARG A 295 -4.72 1.79 44.59
N TYR A 296 -4.93 2.63 43.59
CA TYR A 296 -5.45 4.00 43.76
C TYR A 296 -6.97 4.10 43.55
N ASP A 297 -7.61 3.01 43.12
CA ASP A 297 -9.02 2.95 42.78
C ASP A 297 -9.38 4.02 41.72
N ILE A 298 -8.60 4.09 40.64
CA ILE A 298 -8.84 4.96 39.49
C ILE A 298 -9.26 4.14 38.25
N GLY A 299 -10.02 4.71 37.32
CA GLY A 299 -10.37 4.00 36.08
C GLY A 299 -9.16 3.87 35.12
N ILE A 300 -9.02 2.70 34.48
CA ILE A 300 -8.08 2.46 33.38
C ILE A 300 -8.85 1.96 32.17
N ASN A 301 -8.79 2.71 31.08
CA ASN A 301 -9.56 2.42 29.87
C ASN A 301 -8.64 1.96 28.74
N ILE A 302 -8.91 0.77 28.20
CA ILE A 302 -8.22 0.23 27.04
C ILE A 302 -8.88 0.77 25.77
N ASP A 303 -8.15 1.59 25.04
CA ASP A 303 -8.60 2.20 23.80
C ASP A 303 -8.72 1.16 22.67
N ALA A 304 -9.72 1.35 21.80
CA ALA A 304 -9.95 0.48 20.64
C ALA A 304 -9.21 1.03 19.42
N GLU A 305 -8.53 0.13 18.72
CA GLU A 305 -7.65 0.43 17.58
C GLU A 305 -8.27 -0.13 16.28
N GLU A 306 -7.48 -0.71 15.38
CA GLU A 306 -7.95 -1.33 14.14
C GLU A 306 -8.81 -2.58 14.40
N SER A 307 -9.70 -2.88 13.46
CA SER A 307 -10.71 -3.93 13.56
C SER A 307 -10.09 -5.31 13.82
N GLU A 308 -8.97 -5.66 13.19
CA GLU A 308 -8.31 -6.95 13.38
C GLU A 308 -7.78 -7.21 14.80
N ARG A 309 -7.55 -6.14 15.59
CA ARG A 309 -7.02 -6.23 16.96
C ARG A 309 -8.11 -6.52 17.99
N LEU A 310 -9.38 -6.38 17.61
CA LEU A 310 -10.51 -6.51 18.52
C LEU A 310 -10.53 -7.86 19.26
N ASP A 311 -10.38 -8.97 18.55
CA ASP A 311 -10.48 -10.30 19.16
C ASP A 311 -9.37 -10.56 20.18
N LEU A 312 -8.15 -10.10 19.91
CA LEU A 312 -7.05 -10.15 20.88
C LEU A 312 -7.32 -9.26 22.10
N SER A 313 -7.87 -8.06 21.89
CA SER A 313 -8.22 -7.18 23.01
C SER A 313 -9.27 -7.80 23.93
N LEU A 314 -10.25 -8.53 23.36
CA LEU A 314 -11.29 -9.20 24.14
C LEU A 314 -10.74 -10.37 24.95
N ASP A 315 -9.73 -11.06 24.44
CA ASP A 315 -9.04 -12.13 25.19
C ASP A 315 -8.31 -11.58 26.41
N LEU A 316 -7.57 -10.49 26.22
CA LEU A 316 -6.86 -9.81 27.30
C LEU A 316 -7.83 -9.27 28.36
N ILE A 317 -8.98 -8.72 27.96
CA ILE A 317 -10.03 -8.25 28.87
C ILE A 317 -10.65 -9.39 29.66
N GLU A 318 -10.94 -10.53 29.02
CA GLU A 318 -11.47 -11.70 29.70
C GLU A 318 -10.49 -12.21 30.77
N ASP A 319 -9.20 -12.31 30.43
CA ASP A 319 -8.17 -12.73 31.37
C ASP A 319 -8.05 -11.76 32.57
N LEU A 320 -8.16 -10.44 32.33
CA LEU A 320 -8.18 -9.45 33.41
C LEU A 320 -9.40 -9.61 34.32
N CYS A 321 -10.59 -9.83 33.78
CA CYS A 321 -11.82 -9.97 34.56
C CYS A 321 -11.85 -11.25 35.42
N HIS A 322 -11.00 -12.25 35.14
CA HIS A 322 -10.85 -13.45 35.96
C HIS A 322 -9.61 -13.41 36.85
N CYS A 323 -8.92 -12.28 36.91
CA CYS A 323 -7.74 -12.08 37.75
C CYS A 323 -8.16 -11.86 39.21
N PRO A 324 -7.83 -12.76 40.16
CA PRO A 324 -8.25 -12.62 41.57
C PRO A 324 -7.76 -11.34 42.24
N GLU A 325 -6.60 -10.82 41.81
CA GLU A 325 -6.06 -9.54 42.26
C GLU A 325 -6.87 -8.33 41.81
N LEU A 326 -7.94 -8.50 41.03
CA LEU A 326 -8.84 -7.43 40.61
C LEU A 326 -10.24 -7.54 41.23
N ASP A 327 -10.56 -8.62 41.93
CA ASP A 327 -11.88 -8.87 42.54
C ASP A 327 -12.42 -7.65 43.30
N GLY A 328 -13.70 -7.35 43.06
CA GLY A 328 -14.44 -6.27 43.69
C GLY A 328 -14.09 -4.85 43.21
N TRP A 329 -13.20 -4.70 42.23
CA TRP A 329 -12.85 -3.40 41.66
C TRP A 329 -13.49 -3.18 40.29
N ASN A 330 -14.10 -2.00 40.08
CA ASN A 330 -14.91 -1.69 38.91
C ASN A 330 -14.25 -0.69 37.95
N GLY A 331 -12.92 -0.56 38.02
CA GLY A 331 -12.15 0.41 37.22
C GLY A 331 -11.66 -0.11 35.86
N ILE A 332 -12.00 -1.35 35.49
CA ILE A 332 -11.63 -1.94 34.19
C ILE A 332 -12.49 -1.30 33.09
N GLY A 333 -11.85 -0.60 32.17
CA GLY A 333 -12.51 0.06 31.05
C GLY A 333 -12.10 -0.46 29.68
N ILE A 334 -13.02 -0.44 28.73
CA ILE A 334 -12.81 -0.83 27.32
C ILE A 334 -13.62 0.07 26.39
N VAL A 335 -13.03 0.43 25.24
CA VAL A 335 -13.72 1.14 24.16
C VAL A 335 -14.39 0.18 23.18
N VAL A 336 -15.59 0.53 22.73
CA VAL A 336 -16.30 -0.13 21.63
C VAL A 336 -16.64 0.88 20.54
N GLN A 337 -16.31 0.55 19.29
CA GLN A 337 -16.46 1.43 18.13
C GLN A 337 -17.75 1.14 17.35
N ALA A 338 -18.73 2.02 17.43
CA ALA A 338 -20.06 1.85 16.83
C ALA A 338 -20.07 1.85 15.29
N TYR A 339 -19.02 2.36 14.63
CA TYR A 339 -18.84 2.27 13.18
C TYR A 339 -18.60 0.83 12.68
N GLY A 340 -18.25 -0.09 13.59
CA GLY A 340 -17.87 -1.45 13.30
C GLY A 340 -19.09 -2.35 13.36
N ARG A 341 -19.23 -3.25 12.39
CA ARG A 341 -20.42 -4.11 12.26
C ARG A 341 -20.61 -5.04 13.48
N ARG A 342 -19.52 -5.36 14.18
CA ARG A 342 -19.48 -6.22 15.36
C ARG A 342 -19.93 -5.55 16.66
N ALA A 343 -20.03 -4.22 16.71
CA ALA A 343 -20.22 -3.47 17.96
C ALA A 343 -21.41 -3.95 18.82
N PRO A 344 -22.61 -4.22 18.27
CA PRO A 344 -23.73 -4.70 19.08
C PRO A 344 -23.47 -6.04 19.77
N LYS A 345 -22.77 -6.95 19.09
CA LYS A 345 -22.42 -8.30 19.60
C LYS A 345 -21.26 -8.26 20.59
N VAL A 346 -20.32 -7.35 20.40
CA VAL A 346 -19.26 -7.05 21.37
C VAL A 346 -19.87 -6.60 22.68
N LEU A 347 -20.88 -5.72 22.63
CA LEU A 347 -21.59 -5.29 23.83
C LEU A 347 -22.34 -6.44 24.51
N ASP A 348 -22.99 -7.33 23.75
CA ASP A 348 -23.63 -8.52 24.32
C ASP A 348 -22.62 -9.38 25.12
N TYR A 349 -21.43 -9.59 24.56
CA TYR A 349 -20.33 -10.31 25.21
C TYR A 349 -19.78 -9.58 26.45
N LEU A 350 -19.54 -8.27 26.38
CA LEU A 350 -19.00 -7.51 27.51
C LEU A 350 -19.99 -7.40 28.67
N ILE A 351 -21.29 -7.25 28.37
CA ILE A 351 -22.36 -7.26 29.38
C ILE A 351 -22.45 -8.63 30.06
N ASP A 352 -22.35 -9.72 29.30
CA ASP A 352 -22.27 -11.09 29.84
C ASP A 352 -21.01 -11.27 30.70
N LEU A 353 -19.85 -10.81 30.22
CA LEU A 353 -18.59 -10.87 30.95
C LEU A 353 -18.68 -10.13 32.28
N GLY A 354 -19.24 -8.92 32.31
CA GLY A 354 -19.46 -8.19 33.56
C GLY A 354 -20.34 -8.95 34.55
N ARG A 355 -21.43 -9.57 34.07
CA ARG A 355 -22.32 -10.40 34.90
C ARG A 355 -21.62 -11.61 35.51
N ARG A 356 -20.87 -12.38 34.70
CA ARG A 356 -20.26 -13.64 35.16
C ARG A 356 -18.99 -13.42 35.99
N SER A 357 -18.26 -12.33 35.75
CA SER A 357 -17.06 -11.98 36.52
C SER A 357 -17.38 -11.16 37.78
N GLY A 358 -18.56 -10.55 37.85
CA GLY A 358 -18.94 -9.67 38.95
C GLY A 358 -18.34 -8.25 38.87
N HIS A 359 -17.62 -7.94 37.78
CA HIS A 359 -17.12 -6.60 37.51
C HIS A 359 -18.17 -5.72 36.83
N ARG A 360 -18.28 -4.47 37.27
CA ARG A 360 -19.04 -3.44 36.57
C ARG A 360 -18.15 -2.70 35.58
N LEU A 361 -17.99 -3.26 34.39
CA LEU A 361 -17.08 -2.75 33.36
C LEU A 361 -17.43 -1.33 32.90
N MET A 362 -16.42 -0.48 32.76
CA MET A 362 -16.55 0.87 32.20
C MET A 362 -16.50 0.79 30.67
N ILE A 363 -17.63 0.91 29.98
CA ILE A 363 -17.68 0.73 28.52
C ILE A 363 -17.81 2.09 27.85
N ARG A 364 -16.72 2.52 27.19
CA ARG A 364 -16.71 3.73 26.37
C ARG A 364 -17.22 3.43 24.97
N LEU A 365 -18.40 3.93 24.63
CA LEU A 365 -18.93 3.86 23.28
C LEU A 365 -18.44 5.08 22.48
N VAL A 366 -17.72 4.83 21.39
CA VAL A 366 -17.26 5.84 20.42
C VAL A 366 -17.85 5.51 19.05
N LYS A 367 -17.72 6.43 18.08
CA LYS A 367 -18.00 6.08 16.67
C LYS A 367 -16.87 5.21 16.10
N GLY A 368 -15.66 5.77 15.97
CA GLY A 368 -14.47 5.10 15.46
C GLY A 368 -13.51 6.11 14.82
N ALA A 369 -12.22 5.79 14.77
CA ALA A 369 -11.16 6.74 14.36
C ALA A 369 -10.28 6.25 13.19
N TYR A 370 -10.54 5.04 12.66
CA TYR A 370 -9.69 4.38 11.66
C TYR A 370 -10.42 4.15 10.32
N TRP A 371 -11.54 4.84 10.09
CA TRP A 371 -12.49 4.48 9.04
C TRP A 371 -11.88 4.39 7.64
N ASP A 372 -11.11 5.40 7.22
CA ASP A 372 -10.46 5.43 5.91
C ASP A 372 -9.44 4.31 5.72
N SER A 373 -8.68 4.01 6.77
CA SER A 373 -7.67 2.96 6.82
C SER A 373 -8.32 1.58 6.72
N GLU A 374 -9.46 1.37 7.38
CA GLU A 374 -10.26 0.13 7.28
C GLU A 374 -10.83 -0.09 5.86
N ILE A 375 -11.30 0.98 5.20
CA ILE A 375 -11.75 0.91 3.80
C ILE A 375 -10.60 0.54 2.87
N LYS A 376 -9.47 1.27 2.97
CA LYS A 376 -8.28 1.02 2.15
C LYS A 376 -7.75 -0.39 2.34
N LYS A 377 -7.60 -0.83 3.60
CA LYS A 377 -7.08 -2.16 3.93
C LYS A 377 -7.95 -3.28 3.38
N ALA A 378 -9.27 -3.20 3.55
CA ALA A 378 -10.18 -4.20 3.01
C ALA A 378 -10.13 -4.29 1.47
N GLN A 379 -9.96 -3.16 0.77
CA GLN A 379 -9.78 -3.13 -0.68
C GLN A 379 -8.45 -3.75 -1.11
N VAL A 380 -7.34 -3.37 -0.47
CA VAL A 380 -6.00 -3.91 -0.74
C VAL A 380 -5.98 -5.42 -0.53
N GLU A 381 -6.57 -5.91 0.55
CA GLU A 381 -6.59 -7.34 0.90
C GLU A 381 -7.61 -8.15 0.09
N GLY A 382 -8.47 -7.52 -0.73
CA GLY A 382 -9.47 -8.22 -1.53
C GLY A 382 -10.54 -8.91 -0.68
N GLN A 383 -10.89 -8.31 0.46
CA GLN A 383 -11.81 -8.89 1.45
C GLN A 383 -13.24 -8.97 0.91
N THR A 384 -14.09 -9.80 1.52
CA THR A 384 -15.49 -9.96 1.08
C THR A 384 -16.33 -8.70 1.25
N ASP A 385 -16.08 -7.96 2.33
CA ASP A 385 -16.73 -6.68 2.65
C ASP A 385 -15.87 -5.91 3.68
N PHE A 386 -16.32 -4.72 4.04
CA PHE A 386 -15.70 -3.85 5.04
C PHE A 386 -16.08 -4.27 6.47
N PRO A 387 -15.16 -4.11 7.46
CA PRO A 387 -15.49 -4.34 8.86
C PRO A 387 -16.27 -3.18 9.50
N VAL A 388 -16.43 -2.10 8.76
CA VAL A 388 -17.10 -0.86 9.15
C VAL A 388 -18.28 -0.53 8.22
N TYR A 389 -19.17 0.35 8.67
CA TYR A 389 -20.21 0.93 7.83
C TYR A 389 -19.59 1.94 6.84
N THR A 390 -20.12 1.99 5.63
CA THR A 390 -19.66 2.88 4.55
C THR A 390 -20.42 4.21 4.51
N ARG A 391 -21.54 4.31 5.23
CA ARG A 391 -22.30 5.56 5.42
C ARG A 391 -22.22 6.05 6.86
N LYS A 392 -22.06 7.35 7.03
CA LYS A 392 -22.01 8.00 8.35
C LYS A 392 -23.33 7.84 9.10
N CYS A 393 -24.48 7.97 8.41
CA CYS A 393 -25.79 7.78 9.06
C CYS A 393 -25.98 6.36 9.62
N TYR A 394 -25.35 5.34 9.04
CA TYR A 394 -25.40 3.97 9.55
C TYR A 394 -24.58 3.80 10.84
N THR A 395 -23.42 4.46 10.90
CA THR A 395 -22.65 4.56 12.15
C THR A 395 -23.46 5.25 13.25
N ASP A 396 -24.18 6.33 12.93
CA ASP A 396 -25.03 7.03 13.92
C ASP A 396 -26.18 6.14 14.42
N VAL A 397 -26.83 5.38 13.52
CA VAL A 397 -27.88 4.41 13.88
C VAL A 397 -27.32 3.31 14.78
N SER A 398 -26.17 2.73 14.41
CA SER A 398 -25.47 1.72 15.21
C SER A 398 -25.13 2.25 16.61
N TYR A 399 -24.64 3.50 16.69
CA TYR A 399 -24.32 4.14 17.96
C TYR A 399 -25.57 4.27 18.87
N ILE A 400 -26.72 4.69 18.31
CA ILE A 400 -27.97 4.80 19.09
C ILE A 400 -28.45 3.43 19.56
N ALA A 401 -28.42 2.40 18.70
CA ALA A 401 -28.81 1.04 19.07
C ALA A 401 -27.90 0.46 20.17
N CYS A 402 -26.58 0.65 20.04
CA CYS A 402 -25.60 0.29 21.05
C CYS A 402 -25.82 1.04 22.37
N ALA A 403 -26.16 2.34 22.32
CA ALA A 403 -26.44 3.13 23.50
C ALA A 403 -27.69 2.66 24.26
N LYS A 404 -28.77 2.29 23.55
CA LYS A 404 -29.95 1.68 24.18
C LYS A 404 -29.60 0.39 24.92
N LYS A 405 -28.77 -0.46 24.30
CA LYS A 405 -28.29 -1.72 24.91
C LYS A 405 -27.50 -1.46 26.20
N LEU A 406 -26.58 -0.50 26.18
CA LEU A 406 -25.80 -0.11 27.36
C LEU A 406 -26.66 0.50 28.47
N LEU A 407 -27.60 1.40 28.14
CA LEU A 407 -28.52 2.01 29.11
C LEU A 407 -29.42 0.98 29.81
N ALA A 408 -29.76 -0.11 29.12
CA ALA A 408 -30.54 -1.21 29.66
C ALA A 408 -29.74 -2.14 30.60
N ALA A 409 -28.41 -2.05 30.60
CA ALA A 409 -27.51 -2.91 31.38
C ALA A 409 -26.71 -2.14 32.45
N ARG A 410 -27.20 -0.97 32.89
CA ARG A 410 -26.52 -0.10 33.87
C ARG A 410 -26.24 -0.77 35.23
N ASP A 411 -26.94 -1.85 35.55
CA ASP A 411 -26.71 -2.69 36.72
C ASP A 411 -25.34 -3.38 36.70
N VAL A 412 -24.84 -3.73 35.51
CA VAL A 412 -23.65 -4.58 35.33
C VAL A 412 -22.55 -3.91 34.49
N VAL A 413 -22.83 -2.78 33.85
CA VAL A 413 -21.83 -1.96 33.16
C VAL A 413 -22.00 -0.50 33.53
N PHE A 414 -20.94 0.28 33.38
CA PHE A 414 -20.96 1.74 33.46
C PHE A 414 -20.79 2.32 32.04
N PRO A 415 -21.87 2.77 31.39
CA PRO A 415 -21.80 3.33 30.04
C PRO A 415 -21.12 4.70 30.03
N GLN A 416 -20.20 4.89 29.09
CA GLN A 416 -19.52 6.17 28.85
C GLN A 416 -19.71 6.57 27.39
N PHE A 417 -20.51 7.60 27.12
CA PHE A 417 -20.90 7.97 25.75
C PHE A 417 -20.01 9.10 25.22
N ALA A 418 -19.01 8.75 24.40
CA ALA A 418 -18.06 9.69 23.82
C ALA A 418 -18.55 10.24 22.47
N THR A 419 -18.95 11.51 22.43
CA THR A 419 -19.45 12.15 21.20
C THR A 419 -19.41 13.67 21.28
N HIS A 420 -19.13 14.34 20.15
CA HIS A 420 -19.31 15.80 20.01
C HIS A 420 -20.57 16.17 19.23
N ASN A 421 -21.38 15.18 18.84
CA ASN A 421 -22.59 15.40 18.08
C ASN A 421 -23.77 15.69 19.02
N ALA A 422 -24.29 16.92 18.96
CA ALA A 422 -25.38 17.38 19.83
C ALA A 422 -26.68 16.57 19.65
N ARG A 423 -26.97 16.08 18.43
CA ARG A 423 -28.12 15.21 18.16
C ARG A 423 -27.95 13.86 18.84
N THR A 424 -26.79 13.21 18.71
CA THR A 424 -26.48 11.95 19.39
C THR A 424 -26.57 12.09 20.92
N LEU A 425 -26.00 13.17 21.47
CA LEU A 425 -26.06 13.47 22.90
C LEU A 425 -27.51 13.61 23.38
N ALA A 426 -28.30 14.43 22.69
CA ALA A 426 -29.72 14.64 23.01
C ALA A 426 -30.51 13.33 22.95
N THR A 427 -30.22 12.44 21.99
CA THR A 427 -30.88 11.14 21.88
C THR A 427 -30.62 10.29 23.12
N ILE A 428 -29.36 10.19 23.55
CA ILE A 428 -28.99 9.42 24.74
C ILE A 428 -29.61 10.03 26.00
N TYR A 429 -29.55 11.36 26.14
CA TYR A 429 -30.15 12.05 27.28
C TYR A 429 -31.65 11.75 27.40
N THR A 430 -32.38 11.80 26.28
CA THR A 430 -33.81 11.45 26.24
C THR A 430 -34.04 9.97 26.61
N LEU A 431 -33.25 9.06 26.03
CA LEU A 431 -33.38 7.61 26.27
C LEU A 431 -33.05 7.19 27.72
N ALA A 432 -32.11 7.87 28.36
CA ALA A 432 -31.72 7.57 29.73
C ALA A 432 -32.78 7.99 30.77
N GLY A 433 -33.66 8.91 30.39
CA GLY A 433 -34.70 9.47 31.25
C GLY A 433 -34.17 10.50 32.26
N LEU A 434 -35.10 11.04 33.06
CA LEU A 434 -34.80 12.10 34.03
C LEU A 434 -34.18 11.58 35.34
N ASN A 435 -34.47 10.32 35.70
CA ASN A 435 -33.91 9.66 36.88
C ASN A 435 -32.42 9.38 36.64
N PHE A 436 -31.56 10.04 37.40
CA PHE A 436 -30.12 9.93 37.26
C PHE A 436 -29.42 10.12 38.60
N GLN A 437 -28.41 9.30 38.85
CA GLN A 437 -27.42 9.47 39.90
C GLN A 437 -26.02 9.31 39.32
N ILE A 438 -25.03 9.94 39.95
CA ILE A 438 -23.63 9.77 39.58
C ILE A 438 -23.27 8.28 39.71
N GLY A 439 -22.59 7.76 38.69
CA GLY A 439 -22.31 6.32 38.57
C GLY A 439 -23.31 5.55 37.72
N ASP A 440 -24.44 6.12 37.29
CA ASP A 440 -25.35 5.46 36.35
C ASP A 440 -24.73 5.36 34.94
N TYR A 441 -24.31 6.49 34.39
CA TYR A 441 -23.59 6.63 33.12
C TYR A 441 -22.90 8.00 33.07
N GLU A 442 -22.00 8.21 32.11
CA GLU A 442 -21.44 9.54 31.83
C GLU A 442 -21.37 9.82 30.33
N PHE A 443 -21.23 11.09 29.98
CA PHE A 443 -20.75 11.47 28.66
C PHE A 443 -19.24 11.65 28.67
N GLN A 444 -18.63 11.62 27.49
CA GLN A 444 -17.23 11.97 27.33
C GLN A 444 -17.02 12.88 26.12
N CYS A 445 -16.01 13.72 26.24
CA CYS A 445 -15.61 14.63 25.19
C CYS A 445 -14.08 14.70 25.11
N LEU A 446 -13.61 15.51 24.18
CA LEU A 446 -12.19 15.69 23.94
C LEU A 446 -11.79 17.09 24.41
N HIS A 447 -10.63 17.19 25.04
CA HIS A 447 -10.00 18.45 25.37
C HIS A 447 -9.76 19.36 24.15
N GLY A 448 -10.06 20.65 24.30
CA GLY A 448 -9.88 21.68 23.27
C GLY A 448 -10.95 21.64 22.16
N MET A 449 -11.98 20.80 22.28
CA MET A 449 -12.97 20.59 21.23
C MET A 449 -14.39 20.48 21.77
N GLY A 450 -14.62 19.58 22.73
CA GLY A 450 -15.96 19.23 23.19
C GLY A 450 -16.50 20.10 24.32
N GLU A 451 -15.64 20.83 25.02
CA GLU A 451 -16.00 21.54 26.26
C GLU A 451 -17.11 22.57 26.05
N THR A 452 -17.14 23.26 24.91
CA THR A 452 -18.19 24.23 24.59
C THR A 452 -19.58 23.60 24.58
N LEU A 453 -19.71 22.36 24.07
CA LEU A 453 -20.98 21.61 24.12
C LEU A 453 -21.29 21.18 25.55
N TYR A 454 -20.30 20.64 26.26
CA TYR A 454 -20.54 20.02 27.56
C TYR A 454 -20.68 21.01 28.71
N ASN A 455 -20.26 22.27 28.56
CA ASN A 455 -20.61 23.37 29.46
C ASN A 455 -22.13 23.63 29.53
N GLU A 456 -22.88 23.21 28.50
CA GLU A 456 -24.34 23.27 28.47
C GLU A 456 -25.01 21.96 28.95
N VAL A 457 -24.21 20.99 29.44
CA VAL A 457 -24.65 19.66 29.87
C VAL A 457 -24.35 19.42 31.35
N VAL A 458 -23.13 19.76 31.79
CA VAL A 458 -22.64 19.54 33.15
C VAL A 458 -23.27 20.53 34.12
N GLY A 459 -23.61 20.04 35.32
CA GLY A 459 -24.10 20.84 36.45
C GLY A 459 -25.63 20.91 36.59
N PRO A 460 -26.12 21.23 37.81
CA PRO A 460 -27.54 21.13 38.17
C PRO A 460 -28.44 22.14 37.48
N GLN A 461 -27.87 23.23 36.94
CA GLN A 461 -28.61 24.27 36.21
C GLN A 461 -28.71 24.00 34.70
N LYS A 462 -28.12 22.90 34.23
CA LYS A 462 -28.06 22.49 32.82
C LYS A 462 -28.82 21.17 32.64
N LEU A 463 -28.24 20.17 31.96
CA LEU A 463 -28.82 18.83 31.84
C LEU A 463 -28.47 17.92 33.02
N ASN A 464 -27.61 18.38 33.95
CA ASN A 464 -27.17 17.66 35.13
C ASN A 464 -26.66 16.24 34.81
N ARG A 465 -25.74 16.15 33.84
CA ARG A 465 -25.04 14.91 33.49
C ARG A 465 -23.53 15.12 33.50
N PRO A 466 -22.72 14.20 34.05
CA PRO A 466 -21.28 14.34 34.11
C PRO A 466 -20.66 14.17 32.72
N CYS A 467 -19.53 14.85 32.51
CA CYS A 467 -18.71 14.69 31.34
C CYS A 467 -17.25 14.43 31.73
N ARG A 468 -16.66 13.36 31.20
CA ARG A 468 -15.23 13.10 31.29
C ARG A 468 -14.50 13.60 30.05
N VAL A 469 -13.57 14.51 30.24
CA VAL A 469 -12.68 15.05 29.22
C VAL A 469 -11.54 14.07 29.00
N TYR A 470 -11.45 13.54 27.79
CA TYR A 470 -10.30 12.81 27.29
C TYR A 470 -9.19 13.83 26.97
N ALA A 471 -8.10 13.78 27.71
CA ALA A 471 -7.09 14.84 27.75
C ALA A 471 -5.72 14.33 27.29
N PRO A 472 -5.27 14.70 26.08
CA PRO A 472 -3.95 14.35 25.56
C PRO A 472 -2.81 14.98 26.38
N VAL A 473 -1.81 14.17 26.71
CA VAL A 473 -0.62 14.55 27.49
C VAL A 473 0.60 14.03 26.76
N GLY A 474 1.53 14.92 26.45
CA GLY A 474 2.80 14.52 25.83
C GLY A 474 3.51 15.69 25.16
N SER A 475 4.75 15.43 24.77
CA SER A 475 5.57 16.43 24.10
C SER A 475 4.96 16.87 22.76
N HIS A 476 5.38 18.04 22.28
CA HIS A 476 5.06 18.51 20.93
C HIS A 476 5.44 17.47 19.86
N GLU A 477 6.56 16.74 19.99
CA GLU A 477 6.95 15.71 19.02
C GLU A 477 5.95 14.55 18.96
N THR A 478 5.43 14.11 20.11
CA THR A 478 4.48 13.01 20.26
C THR A 478 3.08 13.40 19.77
N LEU A 479 2.62 14.61 20.10
CA LEU A 479 1.33 15.16 19.66
C LEU A 479 1.19 15.17 18.13
N LEU A 480 2.27 15.46 17.43
CA LEU A 480 2.24 15.71 16.00
C LEU A 480 1.88 14.48 15.14
N ALA A 481 2.32 13.27 15.51
CA ALA A 481 1.93 12.03 14.81
C ALA A 481 0.42 11.78 14.94
N TYR A 482 -0.15 12.19 16.08
CA TYR A 482 -1.53 12.01 16.44
C TYR A 482 -2.45 13.10 15.85
N LEU A 483 -1.91 14.31 15.62
CA LEU A 483 -2.69 15.52 15.34
C LEU A 483 -3.45 15.46 14.01
N VAL A 484 -2.86 14.88 12.95
CA VAL A 484 -3.54 14.80 11.64
C VAL A 484 -4.81 13.95 11.75
N ARG A 485 -4.72 12.73 12.30
CA ARG A 485 -5.89 11.87 12.52
C ARG A 485 -6.94 12.54 13.42
N ARG A 486 -6.50 13.30 14.44
CA ARG A 486 -7.40 14.05 15.32
C ARG A 486 -8.14 15.18 14.59
N LEU A 487 -7.47 15.88 13.68
CA LEU A 487 -8.09 16.90 12.84
C LEU A 487 -9.05 16.27 11.84
N LEU A 488 -8.74 15.10 11.27
CA LEU A 488 -9.63 14.40 10.35
C LEU A 488 -10.94 13.97 11.03
N GLU A 489 -10.87 13.48 12.27
CA GLU A 489 -12.03 13.06 13.07
C GLU A 489 -13.12 14.15 13.14
N ASN A 490 -12.71 15.41 13.21
CA ASN A 490 -13.60 16.54 13.44
C ASN A 490 -13.67 17.55 12.29
N GLY A 491 -12.74 17.49 11.34
CA GLY A 491 -12.62 18.39 10.18
C GLY A 491 -13.17 17.81 8.88
N ALA A 492 -13.60 16.54 8.84
CA ALA A 492 -14.31 15.98 7.69
C ALA A 492 -15.59 16.78 7.36
N ASN A 493 -16.01 16.82 6.10
CA ASN A 493 -17.21 17.58 5.69
C ASN A 493 -18.50 17.02 6.31
N SER A 494 -18.49 15.74 6.69
CA SER A 494 -19.56 15.04 7.39
C SER A 494 -19.53 15.18 8.92
N SER A 495 -18.50 15.83 9.47
CA SER A 495 -18.34 16.06 10.92
C SER A 495 -19.29 17.16 11.43
N PHE A 496 -19.93 16.91 12.57
CA PHE A 496 -20.80 17.88 13.23
C PHE A 496 -20.04 19.15 13.66
N VAL A 497 -18.80 19.00 14.13
CA VAL A 497 -17.96 20.13 14.59
C VAL A 497 -17.60 21.05 13.43
N ASN A 498 -17.38 20.50 12.24
CA ASN A 498 -17.16 21.29 11.04
C ASN A 498 -18.47 21.97 10.57
N GLN A 499 -19.55 21.19 10.46
CA GLN A 499 -20.83 21.68 9.91
C GLN A 499 -21.54 22.70 10.80
N ILE A 500 -21.40 22.63 12.13
CA ILE A 500 -21.99 23.65 13.02
C ILE A 500 -21.41 25.04 12.75
N GLY A 501 -20.19 25.07 12.24
CA GLY A 501 -19.46 26.28 11.95
C GLY A 501 -19.87 27.00 10.67
N ASP A 502 -20.59 26.31 9.80
CA ASP A 502 -21.16 26.84 8.56
C ASP A 502 -22.54 27.46 8.84
N GLU A 503 -22.62 28.79 8.79
CA GLU A 503 -23.86 29.53 9.01
C GLU A 503 -24.89 29.34 7.88
N SER A 504 -24.48 28.84 6.71
CA SER A 504 -25.38 28.59 5.59
C SER A 504 -26.26 27.35 5.81
N LEU A 505 -25.82 26.42 6.67
CA LEU A 505 -26.57 25.21 6.99
C LEU A 505 -27.68 25.49 8.03
N PRO A 506 -28.95 25.13 7.76
CA PRO A 506 -30.01 25.18 8.78
C PRO A 506 -29.70 24.26 9.97
N ILE A 507 -30.07 24.67 11.19
CA ILE A 507 -29.87 23.87 12.41
C ILE A 507 -30.57 22.51 12.27
N GLU A 508 -31.74 22.51 11.65
CA GLU A 508 -32.59 21.34 11.41
C GLU A 508 -31.86 20.26 10.59
N THR A 509 -30.98 20.66 9.67
CA THR A 509 -30.14 19.73 8.90
C THR A 509 -29.06 19.09 9.77
N LEU A 510 -28.44 19.87 10.68
CA LEU A 510 -27.38 19.39 11.58
C LEU A 510 -27.90 18.38 12.62
N ILE A 511 -29.16 18.53 13.02
CA ILE A 511 -29.81 17.68 14.02
C ILE A 511 -30.80 16.69 13.39
N ALA A 512 -30.70 16.47 12.07
CA ALA A 512 -31.53 15.52 11.35
C ALA A 512 -31.49 14.13 12.00
N ASP A 513 -32.62 13.42 11.92
CA ASP A 513 -32.72 12.09 12.52
C ASP A 513 -31.96 11.05 11.68
N PRO A 514 -30.90 10.42 12.22
CA PRO A 514 -30.11 9.45 11.47
C PRO A 514 -30.92 8.21 11.06
N VAL A 515 -31.94 7.82 11.85
CA VAL A 515 -32.84 6.72 11.52
C VAL A 515 -33.69 7.06 10.29
N ALA A 516 -34.25 8.28 10.21
CA ALA A 516 -34.94 8.75 9.03
C ALA A 516 -34.03 8.82 7.80
N LEU A 517 -32.80 9.32 7.95
CA LEU A 517 -31.81 9.35 6.86
C LEU A 517 -31.48 7.93 6.37
N ALA A 518 -31.31 6.97 7.28
CA ALA A 518 -31.03 5.59 6.93
C ALA A 518 -32.21 4.91 6.20
N LYS A 519 -33.45 5.17 6.63
CA LYS A 519 -34.68 4.69 5.98
C LYS A 519 -34.89 5.27 4.57
N ALA A 520 -34.34 6.46 4.31
CA ALA A 520 -34.44 7.11 3.00
C ALA A 520 -33.50 6.51 1.93
N VAL A 521 -32.50 5.71 2.32
CA VAL A 521 -31.58 5.07 1.38
C VAL A 521 -32.32 4.02 0.55
N GLN A 522 -32.10 4.04 -0.77
CA GLN A 522 -32.68 3.09 -1.72
C GLN A 522 -31.58 2.41 -2.55
N PRO A 523 -31.53 1.06 -2.60
CA PRO A 523 -32.34 0.14 -1.81
C PRO A 523 -32.02 0.22 -0.31
N PRO A 524 -32.94 -0.20 0.60
CA PRO A 524 -32.71 -0.12 2.04
C PRO A 524 -31.43 -0.84 2.47
N GLY A 525 -30.60 -0.16 3.26
CA GLY A 525 -29.33 -0.71 3.77
C GLY A 525 -28.18 -0.73 2.76
N ALA A 526 -28.33 -0.13 1.57
CA ALA A 526 -27.28 -0.09 0.57
C ALA A 526 -26.03 0.65 1.04
N SER A 527 -24.86 0.10 0.72
CA SER A 527 -23.56 0.76 0.90
C SER A 527 -23.45 2.10 0.17
N HIS A 528 -22.44 2.89 0.51
CA HIS A 528 -22.19 4.17 -0.13
C HIS A 528 -21.78 3.98 -1.61
N PRO A 529 -22.44 4.64 -2.58
CA PRO A 529 -22.23 4.36 -4.01
C PRO A 529 -20.83 4.74 -4.52
N SER A 530 -20.16 5.69 -3.86
CA SER A 530 -18.79 6.11 -4.20
C SER A 530 -17.69 5.26 -3.56
N ILE A 531 -18.05 4.21 -2.80
CA ILE A 531 -17.07 3.30 -2.17
C ILE A 531 -17.27 1.93 -2.80
N ALA A 532 -16.38 1.59 -3.74
CA ALA A 532 -16.39 0.28 -4.38
C ALA A 532 -16.06 -0.82 -3.35
N LEU A 533 -16.84 -1.89 -3.35
CA LEU A 533 -16.49 -3.11 -2.62
C LEU A 533 -15.15 -3.66 -3.14
N PRO A 534 -14.38 -4.39 -2.33
CA PRO A 534 -13.07 -4.91 -2.77
C PRO A 534 -13.14 -5.75 -4.05
N LYS A 535 -14.19 -6.58 -4.21
CA LYS A 535 -14.43 -7.39 -5.43
C LYS A 535 -14.73 -6.55 -6.69
N ASP A 536 -15.26 -5.34 -6.50
CA ASP A 536 -15.75 -4.45 -7.56
C ASP A 536 -14.76 -3.32 -7.86
N LEU A 537 -13.53 -3.39 -7.32
CA LEU A 537 -12.53 -2.33 -7.43
C LEU A 537 -12.17 -1.97 -8.88
N PHE A 538 -12.27 -2.94 -9.78
CA PHE A 538 -12.00 -2.80 -11.22
C PHE A 538 -13.26 -2.94 -12.09
N ALA A 539 -14.45 -2.81 -11.49
CA ALA A 539 -15.69 -2.88 -12.24
C ALA A 539 -15.85 -1.64 -13.15
N PRO A 540 -16.47 -1.76 -14.34
CA PRO A 540 -17.06 -2.97 -14.92
C PRO A 540 -16.07 -3.85 -15.69
N GLU A 541 -14.79 -3.49 -15.75
CA GLU A 541 -13.78 -4.14 -16.59
C GLU A 541 -13.55 -5.60 -16.17
N ARG A 542 -13.34 -5.84 -14.87
CA ARG A 542 -13.14 -7.18 -14.29
C ARG A 542 -13.50 -7.24 -12.82
N THR A 543 -13.72 -8.45 -12.32
CA THR A 543 -13.77 -8.73 -10.89
C THR A 543 -12.35 -8.79 -10.30
N ASN A 544 -12.15 -8.20 -9.14
CA ASN A 544 -10.90 -8.26 -8.39
C ASN A 544 -10.70 -9.66 -7.77
N SER A 545 -9.45 -10.08 -7.59
CA SER A 545 -9.11 -11.33 -6.90
C SER A 545 -9.55 -11.33 -5.43
N ARG A 546 -10.08 -12.46 -4.96
CA ARG A 546 -10.54 -12.65 -3.58
C ARG A 546 -9.41 -12.97 -2.60
N GLY A 547 -9.36 -12.26 -1.49
CA GLY A 547 -8.48 -12.55 -0.34
C GLY A 547 -9.05 -13.53 0.66
N LEU A 548 -8.28 -13.76 1.73
CA LEU A 548 -8.68 -14.50 2.92
C LEU A 548 -8.34 -13.67 4.15
N ASP A 549 -9.22 -13.69 5.15
CA ASP A 549 -8.98 -12.99 6.40
C ASP A 549 -8.08 -13.83 7.31
N LEU A 550 -6.77 -13.58 7.28
CA LEU A 550 -5.79 -14.27 8.13
C LEU A 550 -5.86 -13.82 9.60
N THR A 551 -6.84 -13.00 9.96
CA THR A 551 -7.15 -12.59 11.33
C THR A 551 -8.38 -13.32 11.89
N ASP A 552 -9.03 -14.16 11.07
CA ASP A 552 -10.12 -15.06 11.48
C ASP A 552 -9.59 -16.46 11.82
N GLU A 553 -9.93 -16.93 13.01
CA GLU A 553 -9.50 -18.24 13.52
C GLU A 553 -10.02 -19.41 12.68
N HIS A 554 -11.25 -19.32 12.15
CA HIS A 554 -11.82 -20.40 11.33
C HIS A 554 -11.06 -20.52 10.01
N THR A 555 -10.81 -19.39 9.36
CA THR A 555 -10.04 -19.29 8.13
C THR A 555 -8.63 -19.86 8.30
N VAL A 556 -7.93 -19.45 9.36
CA VAL A 556 -6.57 -19.96 9.64
C VAL A 556 -6.57 -21.44 9.98
N THR A 557 -7.55 -21.92 10.76
CA THR A 557 -7.66 -23.35 11.09
C THR A 557 -7.88 -24.20 9.84
N ALA A 558 -8.80 -23.80 8.97
CA ALA A 558 -9.06 -24.50 7.71
C ALA A 558 -7.82 -24.52 6.79
N LEU A 559 -7.05 -23.43 6.78
CA LEU A 559 -5.81 -23.35 6.02
C LEU A 559 -4.71 -24.26 6.61
N ALA A 560 -4.56 -24.30 7.93
CA ALA A 560 -3.63 -25.19 8.60
C ALA A 560 -3.98 -26.67 8.35
N GLU A 561 -5.27 -27.02 8.34
CA GLU A 561 -5.75 -28.35 7.96
C GLU A 561 -5.38 -28.70 6.51
N ALA A 562 -5.49 -27.75 5.58
CA ALA A 562 -5.07 -27.94 4.18
C ALA A 562 -3.55 -28.18 4.05
N VAL A 563 -2.73 -27.46 4.81
CA VAL A 563 -1.27 -27.70 4.87
C VAL A 563 -0.98 -29.09 5.42
N CYS A 564 -1.59 -29.47 6.54
CA CYS A 564 -1.40 -30.78 7.16
C CYS A 564 -1.87 -31.92 6.23
N ALA A 565 -2.95 -31.71 5.47
CA ALA A 565 -3.41 -32.68 4.48
C ALA A 565 -2.41 -32.83 3.33
N SER A 566 -1.81 -31.72 2.88
CA SER A 566 -0.77 -31.70 1.87
C SER A 566 0.46 -32.51 2.31
N GLU A 567 0.90 -32.38 3.57
CA GLU A 567 2.05 -33.13 4.13
C GLU A 567 1.91 -34.65 4.08
N LYS A 568 0.67 -35.16 4.13
CA LYS A 568 0.40 -36.61 4.07
C LYS A 568 0.50 -37.19 2.66
N GLN A 569 0.60 -36.32 1.65
CA GLN A 569 0.65 -36.69 0.24
C GLN A 569 2.08 -36.55 -0.29
N THR A 570 2.53 -37.58 -1.00
CA THR A 570 3.74 -37.49 -1.82
C THR A 570 3.33 -37.39 -3.28
N LEU A 571 3.84 -36.37 -3.96
CA LEU A 571 3.54 -36.09 -5.35
C LEU A 571 4.54 -36.80 -6.28
N GLU A 572 4.05 -37.43 -7.34
CA GLU A 572 4.91 -38.00 -8.38
C GLU A 572 4.53 -37.46 -9.76
N ASN A 573 5.55 -37.08 -10.53
CA ASN A 573 5.41 -36.85 -11.96
C ASN A 573 6.51 -37.59 -12.75
N LEU A 574 6.08 -38.56 -13.55
CA LEU A 574 6.94 -39.37 -14.40
C LEU A 574 6.68 -39.15 -15.91
N SER A 575 6.06 -38.03 -16.29
CA SER A 575 5.65 -37.76 -17.68
C SER A 575 6.81 -37.51 -18.64
N CYS A 576 7.98 -37.14 -18.11
CA CYS A 576 9.21 -36.92 -18.88
C CYS A 576 10.18 -38.11 -18.77
N SER A 577 11.17 -38.14 -19.65
CA SER A 577 12.09 -39.28 -19.81
C SER A 577 13.45 -39.10 -19.15
N GLY A 578 13.74 -37.93 -18.57
CA GLY A 578 15.03 -37.64 -17.95
C GLY A 578 15.15 -38.11 -16.50
N ALA A 579 16.15 -37.56 -15.82
CA ALA A 579 16.48 -37.94 -14.44
C ALA A 579 15.35 -37.57 -13.48
N THR A 580 15.04 -38.50 -12.56
CA THR A 580 14.14 -38.22 -11.43
C THR A 580 14.87 -37.32 -10.42
N GLN A 581 14.26 -36.19 -10.11
CA GLN A 581 14.68 -35.27 -9.06
C GLN A 581 13.69 -35.30 -7.91
N GLU A 582 14.22 -35.17 -6.71
CA GLU A 582 13.43 -35.10 -5.50
C GLU A 582 13.27 -33.64 -5.08
N ILE A 583 12.04 -33.25 -4.75
CA ILE A 583 11.71 -31.91 -4.28
C ILE A 583 11.41 -32.00 -2.79
N ARG A 584 12.07 -31.14 -2.02
CA ARG A 584 11.99 -31.06 -0.56
C ARG A 584 11.54 -29.67 -0.15
N ASN A 585 10.87 -29.58 0.99
CA ASN A 585 10.48 -28.30 1.56
C ASN A 585 11.73 -27.53 2.02
N PRO A 586 11.97 -26.29 1.54
CA PRO A 586 13.17 -25.53 1.88
C PRO A 586 13.25 -25.14 3.37
N SER A 587 12.12 -25.10 4.07
CA SER A 587 12.09 -24.80 5.52
C SER A 587 12.41 -26.00 6.39
N ASN A 588 12.27 -27.21 5.84
CA ASN A 588 12.47 -28.47 6.54
C ASN A 588 12.76 -29.59 5.54
N HIS A 589 14.04 -29.89 5.30
CA HIS A 589 14.47 -30.87 4.32
C HIS A 589 14.02 -32.31 4.64
N SER A 590 13.54 -32.59 5.85
CA SER A 590 12.93 -33.89 6.17
C SER A 590 11.54 -34.05 5.55
N ASP A 591 10.83 -32.96 5.25
CA ASP A 591 9.56 -32.96 4.51
C ASP A 591 9.83 -33.14 3.01
N ARG A 592 9.57 -34.35 2.52
CA ARG A 592 9.69 -34.73 1.11
C ARG A 592 8.35 -34.48 0.43
N ILE A 593 8.32 -33.50 -0.47
CA ILE A 593 7.11 -33.12 -1.21
C ILE A 593 6.81 -34.17 -2.29
N GLY A 594 7.83 -34.60 -3.02
CA GLY A 594 7.63 -35.52 -4.12
C GLY A 594 8.85 -35.73 -5.02
N SER A 595 8.62 -36.40 -6.14
CA SER A 595 9.63 -36.55 -7.20
C SER A 595 9.09 -36.22 -8.59
N VAL A 596 9.93 -35.59 -9.42
CA VAL A 596 9.63 -35.19 -10.79
C VAL A 596 10.71 -35.70 -11.74
N ARG A 597 10.35 -36.24 -12.90
CA ARG A 597 11.32 -36.46 -13.97
C ARG A 597 11.54 -35.19 -14.77
N PHE A 598 12.79 -34.77 -14.90
CA PHE A 598 13.15 -33.64 -15.73
C PHE A 598 13.06 -34.00 -17.22
N GLY A 599 12.63 -33.03 -18.02
CA GLY A 599 12.47 -33.11 -19.46
C GLY A 599 13.81 -33.13 -20.17
N THR A 600 13.95 -34.07 -21.09
CA THR A 600 15.08 -34.12 -22.02
C THR A 600 14.81 -33.25 -23.25
N GLU A 601 15.82 -33.05 -24.10
CA GLU A 601 15.65 -32.41 -25.40
C GLU A 601 14.60 -33.15 -26.28
N GLU A 602 14.52 -34.48 -26.15
CA GLU A 602 13.50 -35.29 -26.83
C GLU A 602 12.08 -34.93 -26.35
N ASP A 603 11.90 -34.74 -25.04
CA ASP A 603 10.60 -34.36 -24.47
C ASP A 603 10.20 -32.95 -24.89
N VAL A 604 11.16 -32.03 -24.96
CA VAL A 604 10.97 -30.67 -25.51
C VAL A 604 10.49 -30.76 -26.96
N ARG A 605 11.16 -31.56 -27.80
CA ARG A 605 10.78 -31.72 -29.21
C ARG A 605 9.37 -32.26 -29.36
N LYS A 606 9.02 -33.31 -28.60
CA LYS A 606 7.65 -33.86 -28.57
C LYS A 606 6.62 -32.85 -28.13
N ALA A 607 6.93 -32.01 -27.15
CA ALA A 607 6.03 -30.96 -26.69
C ALA A 607 5.79 -29.91 -27.80
N ILE A 608 6.84 -29.51 -28.51
CA ILE A 608 6.76 -28.58 -29.64
C ILE A 608 5.97 -29.21 -30.80
N ASP A 609 6.29 -30.45 -31.18
CA ASP A 609 5.59 -31.20 -32.24
C ASP A 609 4.08 -31.23 -31.98
N ALA A 610 3.66 -31.47 -30.74
CA ALA A 610 2.26 -31.56 -30.34
C ALA A 610 1.52 -30.21 -30.41
N VAL A 611 2.16 -29.11 -29.99
CA VAL A 611 1.51 -27.78 -30.07
C VAL A 611 1.55 -27.19 -31.47
N GLU A 612 2.48 -27.61 -32.33
CA GLU A 612 2.55 -27.19 -33.73
C GLU A 612 1.50 -27.90 -34.59
N SER A 613 1.36 -29.22 -34.45
CA SER A 613 0.43 -30.02 -35.27
C SER A 613 -1.05 -29.68 -35.01
N GLU A 614 -1.40 -29.32 -33.78
CA GLU A 614 -2.78 -29.10 -33.34
C GLU A 614 -3.08 -27.65 -32.92
N GLY A 615 -2.07 -26.77 -32.92
CA GLY A 615 -2.17 -25.40 -32.43
C GLY A 615 -3.01 -24.46 -33.28
N ALA A 616 -3.20 -24.76 -34.57
CA ALA A 616 -4.05 -23.97 -35.46
C ALA A 616 -5.50 -23.86 -34.96
N ALA A 617 -5.99 -24.90 -34.27
CA ALA A 617 -7.31 -24.90 -33.67
C ALA A 617 -7.43 -23.86 -32.54
N TRP A 618 -6.36 -23.64 -31.76
CA TRP A 618 -6.33 -22.64 -30.70
C TRP A 618 -6.32 -21.22 -31.27
N ALA A 619 -5.47 -20.96 -32.27
CA ALA A 619 -5.40 -19.68 -32.95
C ALA A 619 -6.72 -19.29 -33.63
N ALA A 620 -7.50 -20.27 -34.10
CA ALA A 620 -8.80 -20.08 -34.73
C ALA A 620 -9.95 -19.77 -33.75
N LEU A 621 -9.78 -19.97 -32.43
CA LEU A 621 -10.78 -19.57 -31.45
C LEU A 621 -10.94 -18.05 -31.43
N SER A 622 -12.16 -17.56 -31.18
CA SER A 622 -12.38 -16.14 -30.95
C SER A 622 -11.65 -15.67 -29.68
N ALA A 623 -11.30 -14.39 -29.62
CA ALA A 623 -10.72 -13.80 -28.42
C ALA A 623 -11.62 -14.01 -27.19
N ASP A 624 -12.93 -13.90 -27.34
CA ASP A 624 -13.89 -14.15 -26.26
C ASP A 624 -13.89 -15.62 -25.79
N ALA A 625 -13.79 -16.58 -26.70
CA ALA A 625 -13.71 -18.00 -26.34
C ALA A 625 -12.42 -18.33 -25.58
N ARG A 626 -11.29 -17.70 -25.93
CA ARG A 626 -10.05 -17.82 -25.16
C ARG A 626 -10.17 -17.14 -23.80
N SER A 627 -10.73 -15.93 -23.76
CA SER A 627 -10.90 -15.13 -22.55
C SER A 627 -11.80 -15.81 -21.53
N THR A 628 -12.91 -16.41 -21.97
CA THR A 628 -13.83 -17.19 -21.10
C THR A 628 -13.13 -18.35 -20.41
N ARG A 629 -12.15 -18.99 -21.06
CA ARG A 629 -11.34 -20.06 -20.45
C ARG A 629 -10.35 -19.51 -19.42
N LEU A 630 -9.78 -18.34 -19.67
CA LEU A 630 -8.91 -17.67 -18.69
C LEU A 630 -9.71 -17.21 -17.46
N ASP A 631 -10.91 -16.65 -17.66
CA ASP A 631 -11.83 -16.29 -16.58
C ASP A 631 -12.22 -17.54 -15.75
N ARG A 632 -12.57 -18.66 -16.42
CA ARG A 632 -12.86 -19.92 -15.72
C ARG A 632 -11.65 -20.46 -14.96
N ALA A 633 -10.44 -20.32 -15.50
CA ALA A 633 -9.23 -20.71 -14.79
C ALA A 633 -9.04 -19.86 -13.53
N ALA A 634 -9.32 -18.55 -13.60
CA ALA A 634 -9.24 -17.66 -12.46
C ALA A 634 -10.22 -18.09 -11.34
N ASP A 635 -11.45 -18.47 -11.71
CA ASP A 635 -12.44 -18.98 -10.76
C ASP A 635 -11.98 -20.31 -10.13
N LEU A 636 -11.41 -21.22 -10.92
CA LEU A 636 -10.85 -22.48 -10.42
C LEU A 636 -9.68 -22.26 -9.45
N LEU A 637 -8.84 -21.25 -9.67
CA LEU A 637 -7.79 -20.87 -8.73
C LEU A 637 -8.37 -20.38 -7.40
N GLU A 638 -9.44 -19.58 -7.42
CA GLU A 638 -10.13 -19.12 -6.20
C GLU A 638 -10.89 -20.25 -5.49
N GLU A 639 -11.45 -21.22 -6.24
CA GLU A 639 -12.09 -22.43 -5.71
C GLU A 639 -11.07 -23.33 -4.98
N HIS A 640 -9.84 -23.41 -5.49
CA HIS A 640 -8.75 -24.23 -4.93
C HIS A 640 -7.71 -23.42 -4.12
N GLN A 641 -8.07 -22.22 -3.64
CA GLN A 641 -7.13 -21.28 -3.02
C GLN A 641 -6.32 -21.87 -1.86
N SER A 642 -6.97 -22.55 -0.90
CA SER A 642 -6.28 -23.14 0.25
C SER A 642 -5.31 -24.26 -0.14
N GLU A 643 -5.65 -25.05 -1.16
CA GLU A 643 -4.78 -26.12 -1.70
C GLU A 643 -3.52 -25.52 -2.34
N LEU A 644 -3.70 -24.49 -3.17
CA LEU A 644 -2.59 -23.79 -3.84
C LEU A 644 -1.69 -23.09 -2.82
N MET A 645 -2.27 -22.44 -1.82
CA MET A 645 -1.52 -21.81 -0.74
C MET A 645 -0.70 -22.83 0.05
N ALA A 646 -1.27 -24.00 0.39
CA ALA A 646 -0.56 -25.05 1.08
C ALA A 646 0.67 -25.54 0.30
N LEU A 647 0.53 -25.68 -1.03
CA LEU A 647 1.64 -26.07 -1.89
C LEU A 647 2.70 -24.97 -2.00
N LEU A 648 2.32 -23.70 -2.11
CA LEU A 648 3.26 -22.56 -2.12
C LEU A 648 4.05 -22.43 -0.80
N VAL A 649 3.39 -22.67 0.34
CA VAL A 649 4.04 -22.66 1.66
C VAL A 649 5.09 -23.77 1.75
N ARG A 650 4.72 -24.99 1.34
CA ARG A 650 5.62 -26.17 1.43
C ARG A 650 6.71 -26.19 0.37
N GLU A 651 6.39 -25.90 -0.89
CA GLU A 651 7.32 -26.02 -2.02
C GLU A 651 8.24 -24.81 -2.16
N ALA A 652 7.68 -23.60 -2.03
CA ALA A 652 8.43 -22.36 -2.25
C ALA A 652 8.84 -21.64 -0.95
N GLY A 653 8.46 -22.20 0.22
CA GLY A 653 8.81 -21.61 1.52
C GLY A 653 8.12 -20.28 1.83
N LYS A 654 6.95 -20.02 1.24
CA LYS A 654 6.23 -18.74 1.41
C LYS A 654 5.39 -18.71 2.67
N SER A 655 5.35 -17.58 3.37
CA SER A 655 4.36 -17.34 4.43
C SER A 655 2.93 -17.40 3.87
N TYR A 656 1.93 -17.62 4.73
CA TYR A 656 0.52 -17.61 4.31
C TYR A 656 0.11 -16.31 3.61
N ALA A 657 0.55 -15.16 4.12
CA ALA A 657 0.25 -13.87 3.52
C ALA A 657 0.86 -13.74 2.11
N ASN A 658 2.10 -14.21 1.92
CA ASN A 658 2.75 -14.18 0.61
C ASN A 658 2.15 -15.20 -0.37
N ALA A 659 1.78 -16.39 0.11
CA ALA A 659 1.09 -17.40 -0.70
C ALA A 659 -0.30 -16.91 -1.16
N LEU A 660 -1.07 -16.28 -0.27
CA LEU A 660 -2.35 -15.66 -0.60
C LEU A 660 -2.18 -14.55 -1.65
N SER A 661 -1.22 -13.65 -1.44
CA SER A 661 -0.92 -12.57 -2.39
C SER A 661 -0.56 -13.11 -3.77
N GLU A 662 0.17 -14.23 -3.84
CA GLU A 662 0.56 -14.81 -5.11
C GLU A 662 -0.60 -15.50 -5.84
N VAL A 663 -1.47 -16.23 -5.14
CA VAL A 663 -2.69 -16.78 -5.75
C VAL A 663 -3.55 -15.66 -6.32
N ARG A 664 -3.70 -14.56 -5.57
CA ARG A 664 -4.43 -13.37 -6.04
C ARG A 664 -3.82 -12.75 -7.28
N GLU A 665 -2.50 -12.56 -7.32
CA GLU A 665 -1.80 -12.04 -8.49
C GLU A 665 -1.98 -12.93 -9.72
N ALA A 666 -1.97 -14.26 -9.56
CA ALA A 666 -2.24 -15.20 -10.64
C ALA A 666 -3.67 -15.09 -11.20
N VAL A 667 -4.67 -14.97 -10.31
CA VAL A 667 -6.08 -14.73 -10.66
C VAL A 667 -6.22 -13.40 -11.40
N ASP A 668 -5.56 -12.35 -10.92
CA ASP A 668 -5.62 -11.03 -11.54
C ASP A 668 -4.99 -11.02 -12.94
N PHE A 669 -3.87 -11.73 -13.17
CA PHE A 669 -3.31 -11.89 -14.52
C PHE A 669 -4.30 -12.54 -15.49
N LEU A 670 -4.94 -13.64 -15.08
CA LEU A 670 -5.90 -14.36 -15.92
C LEU A 670 -7.08 -13.46 -16.32
N ARG A 671 -7.71 -12.80 -15.34
CA ARG A 671 -8.84 -11.88 -15.57
C ARG A 671 -8.42 -10.65 -16.37
N TYR A 672 -7.27 -10.06 -16.07
CA TYR A 672 -6.77 -8.87 -16.77
C TYR A 672 -6.50 -9.16 -18.26
N TYR A 673 -5.79 -10.26 -18.58
CA TYR A 673 -5.50 -10.57 -19.99
C TYR A 673 -6.71 -11.09 -20.76
N ALA A 674 -7.72 -11.65 -20.08
CA ALA A 674 -9.03 -11.94 -20.68
C ALA A 674 -9.71 -10.64 -21.16
N VAL A 675 -9.69 -9.58 -20.34
CA VAL A 675 -10.20 -8.25 -20.74
C VAL A 675 -9.39 -7.69 -21.91
N GLN A 676 -8.06 -7.66 -21.80
CA GLN A 676 -7.19 -7.11 -22.84
C GLN A 676 -7.35 -7.82 -24.19
N ALA A 677 -7.58 -9.13 -24.20
CA ALA A 677 -7.85 -9.88 -25.43
C ALA A 677 -9.18 -9.49 -26.08
N ARG A 678 -10.24 -9.31 -25.29
CA ARG A 678 -11.55 -8.86 -25.78
C ARG A 678 -11.46 -7.44 -26.36
N GLU A 679 -10.82 -6.52 -25.64
CA GLU A 679 -10.60 -5.13 -26.08
C GLU A 679 -9.78 -5.08 -27.37
N THR A 680 -8.70 -5.84 -27.45
CA THR A 680 -7.86 -5.91 -28.65
C THR A 680 -8.65 -6.40 -29.86
N ALA A 681 -9.51 -7.42 -29.69
CA ALA A 681 -10.33 -7.93 -30.78
C ALA A 681 -11.42 -6.93 -31.23
N GLN A 682 -11.91 -6.08 -30.33
CA GLN A 682 -12.83 -4.99 -30.68
C GLN A 682 -12.12 -3.87 -31.46
N ALA A 683 -10.85 -3.60 -31.14
CA ALA A 683 -10.05 -2.57 -31.81
C ALA A 683 -9.66 -2.93 -33.25
N GLY A 684 -9.62 -4.22 -33.62
CA GLY A 684 -9.42 -4.65 -35.00
C GLY A 684 -8.79 -6.03 -35.14
N SER A 685 -8.27 -6.32 -36.34
CA SER A 685 -7.67 -7.61 -36.64
C SER A 685 -6.32 -7.78 -35.92
N SER A 686 -6.13 -8.97 -35.34
CA SER A 686 -4.87 -9.40 -34.72
C SER A 686 -4.48 -10.80 -35.19
N ALA A 687 -3.19 -11.12 -35.19
CA ALA A 687 -2.68 -12.47 -35.46
C ALA A 687 -1.60 -12.88 -34.44
N PRO A 688 -1.59 -14.14 -33.97
CA PRO A 688 -0.58 -14.64 -33.04
C PRO A 688 0.80 -14.75 -33.71
N LEU A 689 1.85 -14.95 -32.90
CA LEU A 689 3.20 -15.29 -33.37
C LEU A 689 3.32 -16.77 -33.76
N GLY A 690 2.75 -17.68 -32.96
CA GLY A 690 2.93 -19.12 -33.11
C GLY A 690 3.20 -19.81 -31.78
N VAL A 691 4.27 -20.63 -31.70
CA VAL A 691 4.69 -21.29 -30.45
C VAL A 691 5.53 -20.33 -29.60
N VAL A 692 5.09 -20.07 -28.37
CA VAL A 692 5.80 -19.23 -27.40
C VAL A 692 6.38 -20.09 -26.28
N ALA A 693 7.68 -19.93 -26.02
CA ALA A 693 8.34 -20.53 -24.87
C ALA A 693 8.17 -19.64 -23.64
N CYS A 694 7.55 -20.16 -22.56
CA CYS A 694 7.42 -19.45 -21.28
C CYS A 694 8.33 -20.08 -20.24
N ILE A 695 9.32 -19.32 -19.76
CA ILE A 695 10.31 -19.75 -18.76
C ILE A 695 10.18 -18.86 -17.54
N SER A 696 9.85 -19.46 -16.40
CA SER A 696 9.44 -18.74 -15.18
C SER A 696 10.32 -19.08 -13.98
N PRO A 697 10.42 -18.18 -12.98
CA PRO A 697 11.30 -18.31 -11.83
C PRO A 697 10.62 -19.05 -10.66
N TRP A 698 11.42 -19.49 -9.69
CA TRP A 698 10.95 -20.19 -8.49
C TRP A 698 10.34 -19.25 -7.44
N ASN A 699 10.59 -17.94 -7.52
CA ASN A 699 10.23 -17.00 -6.46
C ASN A 699 8.78 -16.48 -6.56
N PHE A 700 8.17 -16.59 -7.74
CA PHE A 700 6.73 -16.45 -7.97
C PHE A 700 6.27 -17.60 -8.88
N PRO A 701 6.30 -18.84 -8.36
CA PRO A 701 6.18 -20.04 -9.16
C PRO A 701 4.74 -20.30 -9.67
N LEU A 702 3.75 -19.56 -9.15
CA LEU A 702 2.38 -19.56 -9.65
C LEU A 702 2.07 -18.29 -10.44
N ALA A 703 2.29 -17.11 -9.86
CA ALA A 703 1.81 -15.85 -10.44
C ALA A 703 2.54 -15.48 -11.74
N ILE A 704 3.87 -15.45 -11.75
CA ILE A 704 4.64 -15.11 -12.95
C ILE A 704 4.51 -16.24 -13.99
N PHE A 705 4.49 -17.50 -13.54
CA PHE A 705 4.25 -18.65 -14.40
C PHE A 705 2.93 -18.52 -15.18
N LEU A 706 1.82 -18.27 -14.48
CA LEU A 706 0.52 -18.07 -15.11
C LEU A 706 0.41 -16.73 -15.85
N GLY A 707 1.06 -15.67 -15.37
CA GLY A 707 1.12 -14.37 -16.04
C GLY A 707 1.70 -14.47 -17.46
N GLN A 708 2.83 -15.17 -17.61
CA GLN A 708 3.45 -15.41 -18.92
C GLN A 708 2.58 -16.30 -19.83
N ILE A 709 2.04 -17.40 -19.28
CA ILE A 709 1.22 -18.35 -20.05
C ILE A 709 -0.09 -17.70 -20.51
N SER A 710 -0.77 -17.00 -19.61
CA SER A 710 -2.10 -16.43 -19.87
C SER A 710 -2.06 -15.35 -20.94
N VAL A 711 -1.07 -14.44 -20.93
CA VAL A 711 -0.93 -13.43 -21.99
C VAL A 711 -0.61 -14.05 -23.36
N ALA A 712 0.24 -15.08 -23.41
CA ALA A 712 0.56 -15.78 -24.65
C ALA A 712 -0.68 -16.47 -25.24
N LEU A 713 -1.42 -17.19 -24.39
CA LEU A 713 -2.67 -17.84 -24.75
C LEU A 713 -3.75 -16.83 -25.16
N ALA A 714 -3.88 -15.70 -24.44
CA ALA A 714 -4.80 -14.62 -24.75
C ALA A 714 -4.57 -14.04 -26.15
N ALA A 715 -3.30 -13.85 -26.54
CA ALA A 715 -2.90 -13.42 -27.88
C ALA A 715 -3.13 -14.48 -28.97
N GLY A 716 -3.53 -15.71 -28.61
CA GLY A 716 -3.83 -16.80 -29.54
C GLY A 716 -2.62 -17.69 -29.86
N ASN A 717 -1.51 -17.53 -29.14
CA ASN A 717 -0.32 -18.37 -29.28
C ASN A 717 -0.54 -19.72 -28.59
N THR A 718 0.19 -20.74 -29.04
CA THR A 718 0.38 -21.96 -28.26
C THR A 718 1.64 -21.83 -27.41
N VAL A 719 1.70 -22.58 -26.31
CA VAL A 719 2.72 -22.40 -25.28
C VAL A 719 3.42 -23.70 -24.93
N VAL A 720 4.75 -23.66 -24.83
CA VAL A 720 5.53 -24.66 -24.11
C VAL A 720 6.13 -23.98 -22.88
N ALA A 721 5.69 -24.42 -21.70
CA ALA A 721 6.07 -23.84 -20.43
C ALA A 721 7.16 -24.67 -19.74
N LYS A 722 8.20 -23.99 -19.24
CA LYS A 722 9.25 -24.55 -18.39
C LYS A 722 9.25 -23.80 -17.05
N PRO A 723 8.77 -24.42 -15.96
CA PRO A 723 8.86 -23.83 -14.62
C PRO A 723 10.27 -23.96 -14.07
N ALA A 724 10.61 -23.19 -13.05
CA ALA A 724 11.86 -23.37 -12.32
C ALA A 724 11.95 -24.79 -11.71
N GLU A 725 13.17 -25.33 -11.64
CA GLU A 725 13.45 -26.68 -11.17
C GLU A 725 13.11 -26.89 -9.68
N GLU A 726 13.11 -25.82 -8.90
CA GLU A 726 12.81 -25.84 -7.46
C GLU A 726 11.32 -25.96 -7.17
N THR A 727 10.45 -25.51 -8.09
CA THR A 727 8.99 -25.39 -7.86
C THR A 727 8.13 -26.03 -8.96
N PRO A 728 8.32 -27.32 -9.29
CA PRO A 728 7.59 -27.97 -10.37
C PRO A 728 6.12 -28.31 -10.02
N PHE A 729 5.78 -28.61 -8.77
CA PHE A 729 4.46 -29.13 -8.40
C PHE A 729 3.36 -28.08 -8.45
N ILE A 730 3.63 -26.85 -8.01
CA ILE A 730 2.66 -25.76 -8.17
C ILE A 730 2.38 -25.46 -9.64
N ALA A 731 3.40 -25.49 -10.49
CA ALA A 731 3.24 -25.34 -11.94
C ALA A 731 2.42 -26.50 -12.55
N LEU A 732 2.67 -27.73 -12.09
CA LEU A 732 1.90 -28.90 -12.48
C LEU A 732 0.42 -28.77 -12.13
N ARG A 733 0.13 -28.32 -10.90
CA ARG A 733 -1.23 -28.13 -10.43
C ARG A 733 -1.93 -27.00 -11.20
N ALA A 734 -1.23 -25.89 -11.42
CA ALA A 734 -1.74 -24.77 -12.21
C ALA A 734 -2.11 -25.20 -13.65
N VAL A 735 -1.26 -25.98 -14.32
CA VAL A 735 -1.58 -26.51 -15.67
C VAL A 735 -2.78 -27.46 -15.62
N ALA A 736 -2.93 -28.28 -14.58
CA ALA A 736 -4.10 -29.13 -14.43
C ALA A 736 -5.40 -28.31 -14.31
N LEU A 737 -5.38 -27.20 -13.55
CA LEU A 737 -6.52 -26.29 -13.46
C LEU A 737 -6.81 -25.57 -14.78
N LEU A 738 -5.78 -25.16 -15.53
CA LEU A 738 -5.96 -24.60 -16.88
C LEU A 738 -6.61 -25.62 -17.85
N ARG A 739 -6.30 -26.92 -17.71
CA ARG A 739 -6.94 -27.98 -18.49
C ARG A 739 -8.42 -28.11 -18.16
N GLU A 740 -8.74 -28.11 -16.87
CA GLU A 740 -10.11 -28.15 -16.37
C GLU A 740 -10.91 -26.93 -16.82
N ALA A 741 -10.27 -25.75 -16.92
CA ALA A 741 -10.85 -24.54 -17.49
C ALA A 741 -11.11 -24.61 -19.01
N GLY A 742 -10.68 -25.69 -19.67
CA GLY A 742 -10.91 -25.92 -21.09
C GLY A 742 -9.77 -25.48 -22.02
N ILE A 743 -8.57 -25.21 -21.49
CA ILE A 743 -7.38 -24.96 -22.31
C ILE A 743 -6.83 -26.32 -22.79
N PRO A 744 -6.82 -26.62 -24.10
CA PRO A 744 -6.48 -27.95 -24.60
C PRO A 744 -4.99 -28.23 -24.54
N GLU A 745 -4.61 -29.51 -24.49
CA GLU A 745 -3.22 -29.96 -24.49
C GLU A 745 -2.43 -29.57 -25.76
N SER A 746 -3.15 -29.29 -26.84
CA SER A 746 -2.60 -28.71 -28.07
C SER A 746 -2.26 -27.23 -27.97
N ALA A 747 -2.81 -26.50 -26.99
CA ALA A 747 -2.53 -25.08 -26.79
C ALA A 747 -1.43 -24.82 -25.76
N LEU A 748 -1.21 -25.72 -24.82
CA LEU A 748 -0.22 -25.57 -23.74
C LEU A 748 0.45 -26.92 -23.52
N ARG A 749 1.76 -26.97 -23.29
CA ARG A 749 2.48 -28.15 -22.80
C ARG A 749 3.42 -27.73 -21.68
N LEU A 750 3.58 -28.57 -20.66
CA LEU A 750 4.53 -28.33 -19.58
C LEU A 750 5.71 -29.29 -19.72
N VAL A 751 6.93 -28.78 -19.63
CA VAL A 751 8.15 -29.59 -19.60
C VAL A 751 8.96 -29.16 -18.37
N PRO A 752 8.77 -29.82 -17.20
CA PRO A 752 9.59 -29.54 -16.02
C PRO A 752 11.04 -29.94 -16.30
N GLY A 753 12.02 -29.19 -15.78
CA GLY A 753 13.42 -29.47 -16.05
C GLY A 753 14.34 -28.43 -15.44
N ALA A 754 15.65 -28.57 -15.68
CA ALA A 754 16.65 -27.58 -15.28
C ALA A 754 16.98 -26.62 -16.44
N GLY A 755 18.08 -25.88 -16.33
CA GLY A 755 18.53 -24.93 -17.34
C GLY A 755 18.72 -25.53 -18.75
N GLU A 756 19.16 -26.77 -18.86
CA GLU A 756 19.39 -27.45 -20.14
C GLU A 756 18.08 -27.67 -20.91
N THR A 757 17.00 -28.01 -20.21
CA THR A 757 15.65 -28.15 -20.79
C THR A 757 15.17 -26.82 -21.34
N GLY A 758 15.38 -25.72 -20.60
CA GLY A 758 15.06 -24.37 -21.07
C GLY A 758 15.91 -23.95 -22.27
N ALA A 759 17.20 -24.27 -22.27
CA ALA A 759 18.10 -23.98 -23.38
C ALA A 759 17.70 -24.75 -24.66
N ALA A 760 17.36 -26.03 -24.54
CA ALA A 760 16.86 -26.85 -25.64
C ALA A 760 15.56 -26.27 -26.23
N LEU A 761 14.63 -25.84 -25.36
CA LEU A 761 13.39 -25.20 -25.78
C LEU A 761 13.66 -23.91 -26.58
N VAL A 762 14.48 -23.00 -26.05
CA VAL A 762 14.82 -21.75 -26.74
C VAL A 762 15.52 -22.00 -28.08
N ALA A 763 16.37 -23.03 -28.18
CA ALA A 763 17.15 -23.33 -29.37
C ALA A 763 16.33 -23.90 -30.54
N ASP A 764 15.15 -24.48 -30.30
CA ASP A 764 14.34 -25.09 -31.36
C ASP A 764 13.89 -24.02 -32.37
N PRO A 765 14.09 -24.22 -33.69
CA PRO A 765 13.83 -23.23 -34.73
C PRO A 765 12.36 -22.79 -34.84
N ARG A 766 11.42 -23.57 -34.33
CA ARG A 766 9.97 -23.32 -34.44
C ARG A 766 9.43 -22.37 -33.37
N ILE A 767 10.22 -22.07 -32.33
CA ILE A 767 9.86 -21.07 -31.34
C ILE A 767 9.74 -19.70 -32.01
N ALA A 768 8.52 -19.14 -31.93
CA ALA A 768 8.14 -17.87 -32.53
C ALA A 768 8.21 -16.70 -31.53
N GLY A 769 8.37 -16.96 -30.23
CA GLY A 769 8.57 -15.96 -29.19
C GLY A 769 9.05 -16.57 -27.88
N VAL A 770 9.73 -15.79 -27.05
CA VAL A 770 10.20 -16.23 -25.73
C VAL A 770 9.79 -15.21 -24.67
N MET A 771 9.16 -15.70 -23.60
CA MET A 771 8.93 -14.99 -22.36
C MET A 771 9.81 -15.61 -21.28
N PHE A 772 10.68 -14.79 -20.69
CA PHE A 772 11.61 -15.21 -19.66
C PHE A 772 11.51 -14.28 -18.46
N THR A 773 11.49 -14.87 -17.27
CA THR A 773 11.72 -14.13 -16.03
C THR A 773 12.74 -14.88 -15.18
N GLY A 774 13.83 -14.20 -14.81
CA GLY A 774 14.95 -14.81 -14.09
C GLY A 774 16.19 -13.92 -14.08
N SER A 775 17.39 -14.50 -13.97
CA SER A 775 18.63 -13.71 -13.85
C SER A 775 19.03 -13.01 -15.16
N THR A 776 19.66 -11.83 -15.04
CA THR A 776 20.22 -11.10 -16.19
C THR A 776 21.25 -11.92 -16.96
N ALA A 777 22.01 -12.77 -16.28
CA ALA A 777 22.99 -13.66 -16.90
C ALA A 777 22.32 -14.68 -17.85
N VAL A 778 21.26 -15.34 -17.40
CA VAL A 778 20.52 -16.32 -18.23
C VAL A 778 19.78 -15.61 -19.36
N ALA A 779 19.20 -14.44 -19.12
CA ALA A 779 18.56 -13.65 -20.17
C ALA A 779 19.54 -13.27 -21.29
N GLY A 780 20.80 -12.95 -20.96
CA GLY A 780 21.86 -12.71 -21.94
C GLY A 780 22.22 -13.94 -22.79
N LEU A 781 22.22 -15.14 -22.18
CA LEU A 781 22.41 -16.40 -22.91
C LEU A 781 21.26 -16.66 -23.88
N ILE A 782 20.00 -16.49 -23.43
CA ILE A 782 18.81 -16.63 -24.28
C ILE A 782 18.85 -15.64 -25.44
N ALA A 783 19.14 -14.37 -25.18
CA ALA A 783 19.27 -13.35 -26.22
C ALA A 783 20.33 -13.72 -27.28
N SER A 784 21.44 -14.31 -26.84
CA SER A 784 22.51 -14.78 -27.73
C SER A 784 22.06 -15.95 -28.60
N THR A 785 21.31 -16.91 -28.04
CA THR A 785 20.73 -18.03 -28.78
C THR A 785 19.69 -17.60 -29.81
N LEU A 786 18.92 -16.55 -29.50
CA LEU A 786 17.92 -15.99 -30.42
C LEU A 786 18.52 -15.09 -31.51
N ALA A 787 19.81 -14.75 -31.43
CA ALA A 787 20.42 -13.80 -32.34
C ALA A 787 20.41 -14.29 -33.80
N GLY A 788 20.03 -13.41 -34.73
CA GLY A 788 19.94 -13.72 -36.16
C GLY A 788 18.71 -14.51 -36.59
N ARG A 789 17.93 -15.08 -35.66
CA ARG A 789 16.69 -15.81 -35.95
C ARG A 789 15.53 -14.86 -36.25
N THR A 790 14.66 -15.27 -37.15
CA THR A 790 13.47 -14.49 -37.56
C THR A 790 12.23 -15.36 -37.60
N GLY A 791 11.09 -14.77 -37.27
CA GLY A 791 9.78 -15.38 -37.42
C GLY A 791 9.31 -15.42 -38.87
N ALA A 792 8.12 -15.97 -39.08
CA ALA A 792 7.50 -16.08 -40.41
C ALA A 792 7.16 -14.70 -41.03
N ASP A 793 7.01 -13.68 -40.20
CA ASP A 793 6.79 -12.27 -40.59
C ASP A 793 8.08 -11.52 -40.93
N GLY A 794 9.24 -12.19 -40.87
CA GLY A 794 10.55 -11.58 -41.11
C GLY A 794 11.07 -10.73 -39.95
N GLN A 795 10.33 -10.62 -38.84
CA GLN A 795 10.78 -9.92 -37.64
C GLN A 795 11.72 -10.81 -36.81
N PRO A 796 12.67 -10.24 -36.04
CA PRO A 796 13.41 -10.98 -35.04
C PRO A 796 12.46 -11.61 -34.02
N ILE A 797 12.78 -12.81 -33.55
CA ILE A 797 11.96 -13.53 -32.56
C ILE A 797 11.73 -12.62 -31.34
N PRO A 798 10.48 -12.26 -31.00
CA PRO A 798 10.18 -11.45 -29.83
C PRO A 798 10.71 -12.10 -28.56
N PHE A 799 11.48 -11.32 -27.80
CA PHE A 799 12.01 -11.73 -26.51
C PHE A 799 11.61 -10.72 -25.45
N VAL A 800 10.75 -11.17 -24.53
CA VAL A 800 10.38 -10.44 -23.31
C VAL A 800 11.19 -11.04 -22.17
N ALA A 801 12.11 -10.25 -21.63
CA ALA A 801 12.97 -10.66 -20.53
C ALA A 801 12.77 -9.69 -19.36
N GLU A 802 12.19 -10.18 -18.27
CA GLU A 802 12.11 -9.47 -16.99
C GLU A 802 13.15 -10.07 -16.03
N THR A 803 13.99 -9.24 -15.44
CA THR A 803 15.17 -9.69 -14.68
C THR A 803 15.32 -8.94 -13.36
N GLY A 804 16.49 -9.07 -12.72
CA GLY A 804 16.75 -8.55 -11.37
C GLY A 804 16.84 -7.03 -11.27
N GLY A 805 17.02 -6.55 -10.04
CA GLY A 805 17.14 -5.12 -9.74
C GLY A 805 18.12 -4.84 -8.60
N GLN A 806 18.80 -3.68 -8.68
CA GLN A 806 19.50 -3.08 -7.54
C GLN A 806 18.61 -1.97 -6.96
N ASN A 807 17.47 -2.36 -6.41
CA ASN A 807 16.40 -1.43 -6.05
C ASN A 807 16.81 -0.56 -4.86
N ALA A 808 16.60 0.75 -4.98
CA ALA A 808 16.94 1.73 -3.97
C ALA A 808 15.71 2.45 -3.42
N MET A 809 15.76 2.81 -2.14
CA MET A 809 14.81 3.71 -1.50
C MET A 809 15.54 4.95 -0.99
N ILE A 810 15.10 6.15 -1.36
CA ILE A 810 15.60 7.40 -0.78
C ILE A 810 14.67 7.81 0.36
N VAL A 811 15.25 8.05 1.54
CA VAL A 811 14.56 8.59 2.72
C VAL A 811 15.23 9.89 3.11
N ASP A 812 14.46 10.98 3.10
CA ASP A 812 14.92 12.26 3.61
C ASP A 812 14.45 12.53 5.04
N SER A 813 14.92 13.62 5.63
CA SER A 813 14.61 13.99 7.01
C SER A 813 13.17 14.46 7.26
N SER A 814 12.34 14.58 6.21
CA SER A 814 10.91 14.90 6.33
C SER A 814 10.00 13.68 6.47
N ALA A 815 10.54 12.49 6.20
CA ALA A 815 9.80 11.24 6.29
C ALA A 815 9.46 10.87 7.75
N LEU A 816 8.30 10.23 7.94
CA LEU A 816 7.93 9.64 9.23
C LEU A 816 8.73 8.35 9.45
N THR A 817 9.51 8.28 10.53
CA THR A 817 10.45 7.16 10.78
C THR A 817 9.72 5.83 10.92
N GLU A 818 8.62 5.79 11.64
CA GLU A 818 7.82 4.59 11.91
C GLU A 818 7.30 3.99 10.59
N GLN A 819 6.80 4.85 9.69
CA GLN A 819 6.34 4.43 8.37
C GLN A 819 7.49 3.93 7.50
N VAL A 820 8.62 4.65 7.49
CA VAL A 820 9.84 4.23 6.76
C VAL A 820 10.28 2.84 7.23
N VAL A 821 10.37 2.62 8.55
CA VAL A 821 10.82 1.33 9.09
C VAL A 821 9.86 0.21 8.71
N ALA A 822 8.55 0.42 8.85
CA ALA A 822 7.56 -0.58 8.42
C ALA A 822 7.69 -0.93 6.93
N ASP A 823 7.81 0.09 6.06
CA ASP A 823 7.92 -0.09 4.62
C ASP A 823 9.28 -0.72 4.21
N VAL A 824 10.37 -0.40 4.91
CA VAL A 824 11.69 -1.01 4.70
C VAL A 824 11.68 -2.48 5.12
N LEU A 825 11.08 -2.84 6.27
CA LEU A 825 11.00 -4.22 6.71
C LEU A 825 10.28 -5.10 5.68
N VAL A 826 9.12 -4.65 5.22
CA VAL A 826 8.35 -5.34 4.18
C VAL A 826 9.13 -5.38 2.86
N SER A 827 9.73 -4.27 2.44
CA SER A 827 10.41 -4.22 1.14
C SER A 827 11.69 -5.05 1.10
N ALA A 828 12.45 -5.15 2.20
CA ALA A 828 13.76 -5.80 2.22
C ALA A 828 13.73 -7.27 2.67
N PHE A 829 12.85 -7.63 3.61
CA PHE A 829 12.92 -8.92 4.30
C PHE A 829 11.71 -9.83 4.06
N ASP A 830 10.57 -9.32 3.59
CA ASP A 830 9.43 -10.15 3.18
C ASP A 830 9.87 -11.20 2.14
N SER A 831 9.31 -12.41 2.22
CA SER A 831 9.73 -13.55 1.38
C SER A 831 11.25 -13.84 1.46
N ALA A 832 11.90 -13.55 2.60
CA ALA A 832 13.36 -13.59 2.77
C ALA A 832 14.12 -12.75 1.72
N GLY A 833 13.55 -11.61 1.30
CA GLY A 833 14.15 -10.74 0.29
C GLY A 833 14.21 -11.35 -1.11
N GLN A 834 13.49 -12.46 -1.36
CA GLN A 834 13.50 -13.19 -2.64
C GLN A 834 12.47 -12.62 -3.65
N ARG A 835 12.25 -11.31 -3.63
CA ARG A 835 11.47 -10.61 -4.66
C ARG A 835 12.42 -9.84 -5.56
N CYS A 836 12.16 -9.83 -6.87
CA CYS A 836 12.91 -8.96 -7.78
C CYS A 836 12.73 -7.47 -7.43
N SER A 837 11.59 -7.10 -6.85
CA SER A 837 11.28 -5.77 -6.31
C SER A 837 11.81 -5.48 -4.91
N ALA A 838 12.49 -6.43 -4.25
CA ALA A 838 12.93 -6.23 -2.88
C ALA A 838 13.94 -5.06 -2.77
N LEU A 839 13.82 -4.27 -1.71
CA LEU A 839 14.70 -3.16 -1.40
C LEU A 839 16.12 -3.71 -1.14
N ARG A 840 17.08 -3.29 -1.97
CA ARG A 840 18.50 -3.69 -1.84
C ARG A 840 19.33 -2.62 -1.16
N VAL A 841 19.00 -1.35 -1.38
CA VAL A 841 19.74 -0.22 -0.81
C VAL A 841 18.81 0.85 -0.24
N LEU A 842 18.83 0.99 1.08
CA LEU A 842 18.25 2.14 1.77
C LEU A 842 19.25 3.30 1.74
N CYS A 843 18.92 4.36 1.02
CA CYS A 843 19.67 5.60 1.01
C CYS A 843 19.01 6.58 1.98
N VAL A 844 19.63 6.84 3.12
CA VAL A 844 19.05 7.64 4.20
C VAL A 844 19.84 8.93 4.43
N GLN A 845 19.13 10.05 4.57
CA GLN A 845 19.76 11.34 4.81
C GLN A 845 20.47 11.34 6.18
N GLU A 846 21.70 11.84 6.21
CA GLU A 846 22.58 11.84 7.38
C GLU A 846 21.88 12.36 8.66
N ASP A 847 21.10 13.43 8.53
CA ASP A 847 20.42 14.09 9.66
C ASP A 847 19.37 13.23 10.39
N CYS A 848 18.82 12.19 9.74
CA CYS A 848 17.84 11.28 10.33
C CYS A 848 18.30 9.82 10.40
N ALA A 849 19.47 9.51 9.85
CA ALA A 849 19.93 8.15 9.66
C ALA A 849 20.08 7.35 10.97
N ASP A 850 20.65 7.93 12.03
CA ASP A 850 20.81 7.22 13.31
C ASP A 850 19.46 6.83 13.95
N ARG A 851 18.48 7.74 13.89
CA ARG A 851 17.12 7.48 14.38
C ARG A 851 16.45 6.37 13.59
N VAL A 852 16.52 6.45 12.26
CA VAL A 852 15.95 5.43 11.36
C VAL A 852 16.61 4.07 11.58
N LEU A 853 17.94 4.01 11.64
CA LEU A 853 18.67 2.75 11.80
C LEU A 853 18.49 2.13 13.18
N THR A 854 18.37 2.94 14.23
CA THR A 854 18.09 2.43 15.58
C THR A 854 16.71 1.77 15.64
N MET A 855 15.67 2.45 15.13
CA MET A 855 14.33 1.89 15.09
C MET A 855 14.25 0.68 14.13
N LEU A 856 14.92 0.73 12.98
CA LEU A 856 14.96 -0.38 12.03
C LEU A 856 15.58 -1.63 12.64
N ARG A 857 16.72 -1.51 13.34
CA ARG A 857 17.35 -2.65 14.02
C ARG A 857 16.45 -3.22 15.11
N GLY A 858 15.88 -2.36 15.95
CA GLY A 858 14.97 -2.81 17.01
C GLY A 858 13.70 -3.48 16.45
N ALA A 859 13.14 -2.97 15.36
CA ALA A 859 11.97 -3.58 14.73
C ALA A 859 12.33 -4.89 13.99
N LEU A 860 13.56 -4.99 13.49
CA LEU A 860 14.08 -6.20 12.88
C LEU A 860 14.28 -7.32 13.91
N GLU A 861 14.69 -7.00 15.16
CA GLU A 861 14.77 -7.94 16.29
C GLU A 861 13.43 -8.59 16.62
N GLU A 862 12.31 -7.96 16.25
CA GLU A 862 10.98 -8.46 16.49
C GLU A 862 10.48 -9.46 15.43
N LEU A 863 11.21 -9.66 14.32
CA LEU A 863 10.84 -10.62 13.28
C LEU A 863 11.17 -12.06 13.70
N ARG A 864 10.25 -12.98 13.43
CA ARG A 864 10.45 -14.41 13.62
C ARG A 864 10.89 -15.08 12.31
N VAL A 865 12.10 -15.62 12.30
CA VAL A 865 12.61 -16.48 11.23
C VAL A 865 12.21 -17.93 11.54
N GLY A 866 11.58 -18.64 10.61
CA GLY A 866 11.08 -19.98 10.93
C GLY A 866 10.34 -20.70 9.80
N ASN A 867 9.63 -21.77 10.16
CA ASN A 867 8.81 -22.52 9.22
C ASN A 867 7.59 -21.66 8.82
N PRO A 868 7.39 -21.38 7.52
CA PRO A 868 6.29 -20.53 7.06
C PRO A 868 4.89 -21.14 7.23
N ALA A 869 4.78 -22.45 7.55
CA ALA A 869 3.53 -23.08 7.93
C ALA A 869 3.00 -22.59 9.31
N GLU A 870 3.85 -21.95 10.11
CA GLU A 870 3.47 -21.33 11.37
C GLU A 870 3.06 -19.87 11.12
N LEU A 871 1.84 -19.49 11.49
CA LEU A 871 1.29 -18.15 11.19
C LEU A 871 2.15 -17.00 11.74
N HIS A 872 2.87 -17.24 12.84
CA HIS A 872 3.71 -16.24 13.48
C HIS A 872 5.08 -16.04 12.80
N THR A 873 5.41 -16.83 11.78
CA THR A 873 6.66 -16.69 11.03
C THR A 873 6.57 -15.50 10.09
N ASP A 874 7.52 -14.58 10.22
CA ASP A 874 7.63 -13.39 9.36
C ASP A 874 8.57 -13.64 8.17
N VAL A 875 9.67 -14.37 8.40
CA VAL A 875 10.71 -14.63 7.40
C VAL A 875 10.93 -16.13 7.25
N GLY A 876 10.61 -16.65 6.05
CA GLY A 876 10.80 -18.04 5.67
C GLY A 876 12.25 -18.37 5.25
N PRO A 877 12.47 -19.58 4.69
CA PRO A 877 13.77 -19.99 4.16
C PRO A 877 14.11 -19.28 2.84
N VAL A 878 15.39 -19.33 2.47
CA VAL A 878 15.80 -19.17 1.07
C VAL A 878 15.60 -20.49 0.31
N ILE A 879 15.40 -20.42 -1.01
CA ILE A 879 14.89 -21.56 -1.80
C ILE A 879 15.79 -22.80 -1.82
N SER A 880 17.11 -22.63 -1.72
CA SER A 880 18.06 -23.72 -1.89
C SER A 880 19.36 -23.53 -1.11
N ALA A 881 20.15 -24.60 -1.01
CA ALA A 881 21.47 -24.59 -0.39
C ALA A 881 22.48 -23.75 -1.18
N GLU A 882 22.36 -23.70 -2.51
CA GLU A 882 23.18 -22.85 -3.36
C GLU A 882 22.91 -21.37 -3.09
N ALA A 883 21.62 -20.99 -2.99
CA ALA A 883 21.23 -19.63 -2.62
C ALA A 883 21.75 -19.27 -1.22
N GLN A 884 21.54 -20.14 -0.23
CA GLN A 884 22.04 -19.96 1.13
C GLN A 884 23.56 -19.75 1.15
N SER A 885 24.32 -20.65 0.53
CA SER A 885 25.78 -20.57 0.50
C SER A 885 26.28 -19.31 -0.20
N GLY A 886 25.65 -18.92 -1.32
CA GLY A 886 26.02 -17.72 -2.07
C GLY A 886 25.81 -16.44 -1.25
N ILE A 887 24.65 -16.32 -0.61
CA ILE A 887 24.32 -15.16 0.23
C ILE A 887 25.20 -15.12 1.48
N GLN A 888 25.40 -16.26 2.15
CA GLN A 888 26.24 -16.34 3.35
C GLN A 888 27.69 -15.94 3.03
N THR A 889 28.23 -16.42 1.90
CA THR A 889 29.58 -16.04 1.43
C THR A 889 29.69 -14.54 1.21
N TYR A 890 28.65 -13.89 0.64
CA TYR A 890 28.64 -12.45 0.45
C TYR A 890 28.63 -11.67 1.78
N ILE A 891 27.84 -12.14 2.76
CA ILE A 891 27.79 -11.53 4.10
C ILE A 891 29.15 -11.66 4.80
N ASP A 892 29.76 -12.84 4.76
CA ASP A 892 31.05 -13.09 5.40
C ASP A 892 32.19 -12.31 4.71
N ALA A 893 32.15 -12.18 3.39
CA ALA A 893 33.07 -11.31 2.66
C ALA A 893 32.92 -9.83 3.06
N SER A 894 31.69 -9.37 3.30
CA SER A 894 31.43 -8.00 3.78
C SER A 894 31.98 -7.78 5.19
N ARG A 895 31.84 -8.75 6.10
CA ARG A 895 32.47 -8.72 7.42
C ARG A 895 34.00 -8.69 7.33
N ALA A 896 34.58 -9.51 6.46
CA ALA A 896 36.02 -9.55 6.22
C ALA A 896 36.58 -8.23 5.65
N GLN A 897 35.74 -7.44 4.98
CA GLN A 897 36.07 -6.09 4.51
C GLN A 897 35.90 -5.00 5.58
N ASN A 898 35.63 -5.37 6.84
CA ASN A 898 35.37 -4.47 7.98
C ASN A 898 34.15 -3.55 7.78
N ARG A 899 33.15 -3.97 6.99
CA ARG A 899 31.87 -3.26 6.93
C ARG A 899 31.08 -3.47 8.21
N ALA A 900 30.27 -2.48 8.60
CA ALA A 900 29.31 -2.66 9.67
C ALA A 900 28.21 -3.62 9.20
N VAL A 901 28.25 -4.84 9.73
CA VAL A 901 27.27 -5.90 9.44
C VAL A 901 26.51 -6.23 10.72
N TRP A 902 25.19 -6.14 10.65
CA TRP A 902 24.29 -6.50 11.72
C TRP A 902 23.32 -7.57 11.20
N SER A 903 23.15 -8.66 11.93
CA SER A 903 22.28 -9.79 11.52
C SER A 903 21.53 -10.34 12.72
N LEU A 904 20.32 -10.84 12.50
CA LEU A 904 19.59 -11.61 13.51
C LEU A 904 20.28 -12.95 13.81
N PRO A 905 20.19 -13.47 15.04
CA PRO A 905 20.54 -14.86 15.31
C PRO A 905 19.52 -15.79 14.64
N LEU A 906 20.01 -16.83 13.95
CA LEU A 906 19.12 -17.89 13.45
C LEU A 906 18.69 -18.80 14.61
N PRO A 907 17.40 -19.17 14.71
CA PRO A 907 16.95 -20.11 15.72
C PRO A 907 17.45 -21.53 15.43
N ASN A 908 17.58 -22.38 16.45
CA ASN A 908 18.01 -23.77 16.29
C ASN A 908 17.11 -24.57 15.33
N ALA A 909 15.81 -24.27 15.29
CA ALA A 909 14.86 -24.89 14.37
C ALA A 909 15.21 -24.66 12.88
N ALA A 910 15.98 -23.61 12.56
CA ALA A 910 16.43 -23.33 11.20
C ALA A 910 17.51 -24.32 10.69
N SER A 911 18.08 -25.18 11.55
CA SER A 911 19.18 -26.06 11.16
C SER A 911 18.80 -27.15 10.15
N ASN A 912 17.51 -27.48 10.03
CA ASN A 912 17.03 -28.52 9.12
C ASN A 912 16.50 -27.98 7.78
N GLY A 913 16.66 -26.68 7.52
CA GLY A 913 16.29 -26.03 6.27
C GLY A 913 17.36 -25.05 5.80
N THR A 914 17.07 -24.30 4.74
CA THR A 914 18.00 -23.34 4.13
C THR A 914 17.61 -21.92 4.52
N PHE A 915 18.14 -21.42 5.63
CA PHE A 915 17.83 -20.08 6.15
C PHE A 915 19.03 -19.13 6.06
N ILE A 916 18.73 -17.85 5.84
CA ILE A 916 19.67 -16.74 6.00
C ILE A 916 19.07 -15.74 6.99
N ALA A 917 19.87 -15.28 7.94
CA ALA A 917 19.45 -14.24 8.87
C ALA A 917 19.19 -12.93 8.12
N PRO A 918 18.05 -12.25 8.38
CA PRO A 918 17.88 -10.86 8.01
C PRO A 918 19.09 -10.02 8.43
N THR A 919 19.71 -9.35 7.46
CA THR A 919 21.03 -8.72 7.61
C THR A 919 21.03 -7.30 7.05
N ILE A 920 21.64 -6.38 7.79
CA ILE A 920 21.89 -4.99 7.40
C ILE A 920 23.41 -4.81 7.22
N ILE A 921 23.82 -4.22 6.10
CA ILE A 921 25.23 -3.92 5.77
C ILE A 921 25.35 -2.43 5.43
N GLU A 922 26.13 -1.68 6.21
CA GLU A 922 26.44 -0.29 5.84
C GLU A 922 27.53 -0.26 4.76
N ILE A 923 27.33 0.60 3.75
CA ILE A 923 28.23 0.79 2.61
C ILE A 923 28.57 2.27 2.44
N ASP A 924 29.76 2.55 1.90
CA ASP A 924 30.23 3.91 1.65
C ASP A 924 29.81 4.43 0.28
N SER A 925 29.57 3.51 -0.68
CA SER A 925 29.21 3.87 -2.04
C SER A 925 28.33 2.82 -2.72
N LEU A 926 27.39 3.24 -3.57
CA LEU A 926 26.66 2.32 -4.46
C LEU A 926 27.60 1.52 -5.38
N ALA A 927 28.78 2.06 -5.70
CA ALA A 927 29.77 1.38 -6.54
C ALA A 927 30.37 0.11 -5.89
N ASP A 928 30.18 -0.06 -4.58
CA ASP A 928 30.58 -1.23 -3.82
C ASP A 928 29.77 -2.48 -4.18
N LEU A 929 28.58 -2.29 -4.72
CA LEU A 929 27.67 -3.36 -5.10
C LEU A 929 27.97 -3.80 -6.54
N LYS A 930 28.48 -5.03 -6.69
CA LYS A 930 28.88 -5.59 -8.00
C LYS A 930 27.78 -6.38 -8.73
N GLY A 931 26.63 -6.54 -8.10
CA GLY A 931 25.49 -7.27 -8.63
C GLY A 931 24.38 -7.38 -7.60
N GLU A 932 23.29 -8.03 -7.98
CA GLU A 932 22.17 -8.31 -7.08
C GLU A 932 22.53 -9.42 -6.08
N VAL A 933 22.17 -9.21 -4.81
CA VAL A 933 22.21 -10.24 -3.77
C VAL A 933 20.76 -10.63 -3.46
N PHE A 934 20.36 -11.81 -3.93
CA PHE A 934 18.96 -12.26 -3.92
C PHE A 934 18.58 -12.94 -2.59
N GLY A 935 18.58 -12.17 -1.50
CA GLY A 935 18.28 -12.67 -0.16
C GLY A 935 17.92 -11.54 0.81
N PRO A 936 17.76 -11.83 2.12
CA PRO A 936 17.30 -10.87 3.12
C PRO A 936 18.47 -9.98 3.60
N VAL A 937 19.12 -9.29 2.65
CA VAL A 937 20.29 -8.44 2.87
C VAL A 937 19.99 -7.01 2.41
N LEU A 938 19.83 -6.11 3.38
CA LEU A 938 19.64 -4.68 3.15
C LEU A 938 20.98 -3.95 3.24
N HIS A 939 21.33 -3.21 2.20
CA HIS A 939 22.45 -2.27 2.27
C HIS A 939 21.96 -0.90 2.72
N VAL A 940 22.76 -0.19 3.50
CA VAL A 940 22.46 1.17 3.94
C VAL A 940 23.55 2.10 3.46
N LEU A 941 23.15 3.14 2.74
CA LEU A 941 24.01 4.24 2.32
C LEU A 941 23.52 5.53 2.98
N ARG A 942 24.40 6.23 3.68
CA ARG A 942 24.10 7.56 4.22
C ARG A 942 24.45 8.63 3.20
N PHE A 943 23.67 9.71 3.14
CA PHE A 943 23.96 10.83 2.25
C PHE A 943 23.67 12.18 2.89
N GLU A 944 24.50 13.19 2.59
CA GLU A 944 24.23 14.58 2.99
C GLU A 944 23.14 15.21 2.12
N ALA A 945 22.33 16.13 2.66
CA ALA A 945 21.27 16.82 1.90
C ALA A 945 21.78 17.50 0.60
N SER A 946 23.01 18.02 0.60
CA SER A 946 23.70 18.60 -0.56
C SER A 946 24.08 17.57 -1.63
N GLY A 947 24.22 16.29 -1.26
CA GLY A 947 24.60 15.19 -2.14
C GLY A 947 23.44 14.57 -2.92
N PHE A 948 22.22 15.10 -2.77
CA PHE A 948 20.99 14.51 -3.32
C PHE A 948 21.04 14.27 -4.85
N GLU A 949 21.53 15.24 -5.63
CA GLU A 949 21.67 15.06 -7.09
C GLU A 949 22.70 13.98 -7.45
N ALA A 950 23.81 13.94 -6.72
CA ALA A 950 24.86 12.95 -6.95
C ALA A 950 24.34 11.53 -6.65
N LEU A 951 23.50 11.39 -5.62
CA LEU A 951 22.85 10.14 -5.27
C LEU A 951 21.91 9.63 -6.39
N ILE A 952 21.03 10.50 -6.91
CA ILE A 952 20.13 10.13 -8.02
C ILE A 952 20.95 9.65 -9.22
N ASN A 953 22.01 10.38 -9.57
CA ASN A 953 22.89 9.99 -10.67
C ASN A 953 23.59 8.65 -10.41
N ALA A 954 24.06 8.41 -9.18
CA ALA A 954 24.71 7.15 -8.81
C ALA A 954 23.74 5.95 -8.88
N ILE A 955 22.48 6.13 -8.46
CA ILE A 955 21.44 5.09 -8.60
C ILE A 955 21.19 4.78 -10.08
N ASN A 956 21.01 5.79 -10.93
CA ASN A 956 20.79 5.61 -12.36
C ASN A 956 21.99 4.94 -13.06
N GLN A 957 23.21 5.17 -12.56
CA GLN A 957 24.46 4.59 -13.07
C GLN A 957 24.69 3.13 -12.65
N SER A 958 23.89 2.57 -11.72
CA SER A 958 23.96 1.14 -11.36
C SER A 958 23.67 0.20 -12.53
N GLY A 959 23.03 0.71 -13.59
CA GLY A 959 22.64 -0.03 -14.78
C GLY A 959 21.29 -0.76 -14.64
N TYR A 960 20.76 -0.90 -13.44
CA TYR A 960 19.42 -1.44 -13.18
C TYR A 960 18.36 -0.34 -13.23
N GLY A 961 17.08 -0.74 -13.23
CA GLY A 961 15.94 0.18 -13.29
C GLY A 961 14.60 -0.51 -13.09
N LEU A 962 14.45 -1.33 -12.04
CA LEU A 962 13.23 -2.08 -11.77
C LEU A 962 12.27 -1.31 -10.85
N THR A 963 12.53 -1.32 -9.54
CA THR A 963 11.74 -0.59 -8.55
C THR A 963 12.56 0.49 -7.85
N PHE A 964 11.90 1.58 -7.45
CA PHE A 964 12.48 2.67 -6.68
C PHE A 964 11.48 3.20 -5.65
N GLY A 965 11.95 3.45 -4.43
CA GLY A 965 11.17 4.02 -3.34
C GLY A 965 11.59 5.45 -3.00
N LEU A 966 10.63 6.27 -2.60
CA LEU A 966 10.90 7.62 -2.08
C LEU A 966 10.01 7.89 -0.86
N HIS A 967 10.62 8.18 0.28
CA HIS A 967 9.93 8.75 1.43
C HIS A 967 10.31 10.21 1.59
N THR A 968 9.33 11.08 1.38
CA THR A 968 9.44 12.54 1.55
C THR A 968 8.05 13.16 1.67
N ARG A 969 7.95 14.28 2.39
CA ARG A 969 6.76 15.14 2.46
C ARG A 969 6.85 16.38 1.57
N ILE A 970 7.96 16.55 0.85
CA ILE A 970 8.24 17.71 -0.01
C ILE A 970 7.80 17.40 -1.45
N GLU A 971 6.72 18.02 -1.90
CA GLU A 971 6.09 17.74 -3.20
C GLU A 971 6.99 18.10 -4.38
N SER A 972 7.72 19.21 -4.32
CA SER A 972 8.68 19.59 -5.36
C SER A 972 9.83 18.58 -5.47
N ARG A 973 10.25 18.00 -4.34
CA ARG A 973 11.24 16.93 -4.29
C ARG A 973 10.67 15.63 -4.87
N MET A 974 9.42 15.28 -4.56
CA MET A 974 8.72 14.15 -5.19
C MET A 974 8.71 14.29 -6.71
N ALA A 975 8.23 15.42 -7.23
CA ALA A 975 8.19 15.71 -8.66
C ALA A 975 9.58 15.67 -9.31
N HIS A 976 10.58 16.27 -8.66
CA HIS A 976 11.95 16.29 -9.15
C HIS A 976 12.55 14.87 -9.23
N VAL A 977 12.49 14.09 -8.14
CA VAL A 977 13.03 12.71 -8.12
C VAL A 977 12.31 11.82 -9.12
N THR A 978 10.98 11.83 -9.11
CA THR A 978 10.18 10.99 -10.02
C THR A 978 10.43 11.32 -11.49
N SER A 979 10.76 12.57 -11.83
CA SER A 979 11.15 12.97 -13.19
C SER A 979 12.55 12.54 -13.60
N ARG A 980 13.47 12.32 -12.65
CA ARG A 980 14.91 12.08 -12.90
C ARG A 980 15.33 10.63 -12.71
N ILE A 981 14.67 9.87 -11.85
CA ILE A 981 15.03 8.48 -11.59
C ILE A 981 14.65 7.58 -12.78
N GLU A 982 15.58 6.73 -13.18
CA GLU A 982 15.45 5.79 -14.30
C GLU A 982 15.12 4.39 -13.76
N ALA A 983 13.85 4.20 -13.41
CA ALA A 983 13.26 2.92 -13.01
C ALA A 983 11.84 2.77 -13.56
N GLY A 984 11.41 1.53 -13.76
CA GLY A 984 10.08 1.24 -14.31
C GLY A 984 8.93 1.41 -13.32
N ASN A 985 9.12 1.11 -12.04
CA ASN A 985 8.09 1.20 -11.00
C ASN A 985 8.57 2.06 -9.83
N LEU A 986 7.88 3.17 -9.57
CA LEU A 986 8.20 4.12 -8.52
C LEU A 986 7.12 4.09 -7.44
N TYR A 987 7.55 4.07 -6.20
CA TYR A 987 6.70 3.98 -5.02
C TYR A 987 7.00 5.16 -4.08
N VAL A 988 6.00 5.98 -3.79
CA VAL A 988 6.15 7.19 -2.97
C VAL A 988 5.38 7.04 -1.67
N ASN A 989 6.09 7.18 -0.54
CA ASN A 989 5.59 7.05 0.83
C ASN A 989 4.87 5.72 1.11
N ARG A 990 5.43 4.63 0.59
CA ARG A 990 4.96 3.25 0.77
C ARG A 990 6.08 2.26 0.46
N ASN A 991 5.89 0.99 0.83
CA ASN A 991 6.75 -0.11 0.39
C ASN A 991 6.83 -0.25 -1.15
N MET A 992 7.86 -0.97 -1.60
CA MET A 992 8.23 -1.11 -3.03
C MET A 992 7.85 -2.46 -3.65
N VAL A 993 7.08 -3.28 -2.93
CA VAL A 993 6.77 -4.67 -3.31
C VAL A 993 5.26 -4.86 -3.51
N GLY A 994 4.86 -6.00 -4.08
CA GLY A 994 3.43 -6.32 -4.27
C GLY A 994 2.72 -5.45 -5.30
N ALA A 995 3.34 -5.26 -6.48
CA ALA A 995 2.69 -4.58 -7.60
C ALA A 995 1.41 -5.31 -8.01
N VAL A 996 0.31 -4.59 -8.18
CA VAL A 996 -1.02 -5.13 -8.50
C VAL A 996 -1.26 -5.06 -10.01
N VAL A 997 -1.62 -6.18 -10.60
CA VAL A 997 -1.91 -6.32 -12.05
C VAL A 997 -2.99 -5.32 -12.49
N GLY A 998 -2.72 -4.58 -13.57
CA GLY A 998 -3.63 -3.56 -14.11
C GLY A 998 -3.71 -2.25 -13.30
N SER A 999 -3.08 -2.18 -12.12
CA SER A 999 -3.01 -0.97 -11.28
C SER A 999 -1.58 -0.41 -11.24
N GLN A 1000 -0.59 -1.27 -10.97
CA GLN A 1000 0.83 -0.97 -11.12
C GLN A 1000 1.51 -1.96 -12.07
N PRO A 1001 1.28 -1.86 -13.40
CA PRO A 1001 2.00 -2.66 -14.39
C PRO A 1001 3.49 -2.78 -14.04
N PHE A 1002 4.00 -4.01 -14.01
CA PHE A 1002 5.29 -4.31 -13.42
C PHE A 1002 6.33 -4.66 -14.47
N GLY A 1003 7.50 -4.04 -14.37
CA GLY A 1003 8.62 -4.33 -15.24
C GLY A 1003 9.63 -3.20 -15.27
N GLY A 1004 10.89 -3.55 -15.56
CA GLY A 1004 12.01 -2.62 -15.45
C GLY A 1004 12.51 -2.10 -16.80
N GLU A 1005 13.62 -1.37 -16.72
CA GLU A 1005 14.41 -0.95 -17.87
C GLU A 1005 15.89 -1.35 -17.74
N LYS A 1006 16.67 -1.18 -18.81
CA LYS A 1006 18.12 -1.44 -18.85
C LYS A 1006 18.46 -2.91 -18.48
N LEU A 1007 19.27 -3.14 -17.45
CA LEU A 1007 19.61 -4.49 -16.97
C LEU A 1007 18.44 -5.22 -16.31
N SER A 1008 17.37 -4.50 -15.95
CA SER A 1008 16.21 -5.06 -15.25
C SER A 1008 15.16 -5.62 -16.18
N GLY A 1009 15.13 -5.23 -17.45
CA GLY A 1009 14.25 -5.87 -18.40
C GLY A 1009 14.15 -5.16 -19.74
N THR A 1010 13.49 -5.86 -20.66
CA THR A 1010 13.21 -5.34 -22.01
C THR A 1010 11.90 -4.57 -22.08
N GLY A 1011 10.97 -4.89 -21.18
CA GLY A 1011 9.54 -4.66 -21.36
C GLY A 1011 8.96 -5.46 -22.55
N PRO A 1012 7.67 -5.29 -22.85
CA PRO A 1012 6.70 -4.45 -22.12
C PRO A 1012 6.33 -5.02 -20.74
N LYS A 1013 5.76 -4.19 -19.87
CA LYS A 1013 5.42 -4.53 -18.49
C LYS A 1013 4.36 -5.64 -18.40
N ALA A 1014 4.59 -6.59 -17.50
CA ALA A 1014 3.58 -7.57 -17.12
C ALA A 1014 2.40 -6.86 -16.42
N GLY A 1015 1.18 -7.30 -16.73
CA GLY A 1015 -0.04 -6.71 -16.18
C GLY A 1015 -0.32 -5.30 -16.69
N GLY A 1016 0.35 -4.90 -17.78
CA GLY A 1016 0.13 -3.65 -18.49
C GLY A 1016 -0.50 -3.85 -19.87
N PRO A 1017 -0.91 -2.76 -20.52
CA PRO A 1017 -1.68 -2.82 -21.77
C PRO A 1017 -0.84 -3.18 -23.00
N LEU A 1018 0.50 -3.07 -22.93
CA LEU A 1018 1.36 -3.23 -24.11
C LEU A 1018 1.91 -4.66 -24.32
N ILE A 1019 1.95 -5.49 -23.28
CA ILE A 1019 2.61 -6.81 -23.34
C ILE A 1019 1.91 -7.79 -24.27
N LEU A 1020 0.57 -7.79 -24.29
CA LEU A 1020 -0.23 -8.65 -25.18
C LEU A 1020 0.14 -8.43 -26.66
N ARG A 1021 0.35 -7.16 -27.04
CA ARG A 1021 0.73 -6.76 -28.41
C ARG A 1021 2.13 -7.23 -28.80
N ARG A 1022 3.03 -7.47 -27.83
CA ARG A 1022 4.36 -7.99 -28.12
C ARG A 1022 4.31 -9.45 -28.59
N LEU A 1023 3.23 -10.15 -28.26
CA LEU A 1023 2.97 -11.55 -28.60
C LEU A 1023 2.06 -11.73 -29.82
N MET A 1024 1.96 -10.70 -30.66
CA MET A 1024 1.19 -10.69 -31.90
C MET A 1024 2.08 -10.32 -33.08
N SER A 1025 1.91 -11.02 -34.21
CA SER A 1025 2.53 -10.69 -35.50
C SER A 1025 1.79 -9.52 -36.19
N ILE A 1026 0.48 -9.44 -35.99
CA ILE A 1026 -0.37 -8.31 -36.40
C ILE A 1026 -1.12 -7.83 -35.17
N ALA A 1027 -1.01 -6.54 -34.85
CA ALA A 1027 -1.74 -5.91 -33.75
C ALA A 1027 -2.53 -4.70 -34.28
N PRO A 1028 -3.78 -4.48 -33.83
CA PRO A 1028 -4.56 -3.31 -34.22
C PRO A 1028 -3.90 -2.01 -33.73
N ALA A 1029 -4.29 -0.85 -34.25
CA ALA A 1029 -3.83 0.42 -33.70
C ALA A 1029 -4.35 0.60 -32.26
N HIS A 1030 -3.56 1.21 -31.38
CA HIS A 1030 -3.98 1.50 -30.00
C HIS A 1030 -4.34 2.98 -29.92
N THR A 1031 -5.63 3.31 -29.77
CA THR A 1031 -6.13 4.69 -29.95
C THR A 1031 -6.49 5.41 -28.65
N ASP A 1032 -6.57 4.71 -27.53
CA ASP A 1032 -7.17 5.23 -26.30
C ASP A 1032 -6.11 5.77 -25.33
N TRP A 1033 -5.46 6.88 -25.71
CA TRP A 1033 -4.49 7.60 -24.87
C TRP A 1033 -4.83 9.09 -24.81
N GLU A 1034 -4.76 9.68 -23.62
CA GLU A 1034 -4.84 11.14 -23.43
C GLU A 1034 -3.52 11.81 -23.85
N ASN A 1035 -3.58 13.06 -24.34
CA ASN A 1035 -2.42 13.85 -24.77
C ASN A 1035 -1.56 13.20 -25.87
N GLN A 1036 -2.10 13.08 -27.08
CA GLN A 1036 -1.42 12.51 -28.25
C GLN A 1036 -0.63 13.52 -29.11
N GLU A 1037 -0.15 14.61 -28.51
CA GLU A 1037 0.61 15.60 -29.28
C GLU A 1037 1.98 15.05 -29.67
N LEU A 1038 2.36 15.27 -30.94
CA LEU A 1038 3.69 14.92 -31.39
C LEU A 1038 4.75 15.77 -30.66
N PRO A 1039 5.83 15.13 -30.17
CA PRO A 1039 6.97 15.84 -29.60
C PRO A 1039 7.48 16.93 -30.55
N GLU A 1040 8.02 18.03 -29.99
CA GLU A 1040 8.56 19.13 -30.79
C GLU A 1040 9.54 18.67 -31.89
N PRO A 1041 10.52 17.78 -31.63
CA PRO A 1041 11.43 17.29 -32.67
C PRO A 1041 10.70 16.58 -33.81
N ALA A 1042 9.64 15.83 -33.51
CA ALA A 1042 8.80 15.18 -34.51
C ALA A 1042 8.04 16.21 -35.37
N ARG A 1043 7.44 17.24 -34.76
CA ARG A 1043 6.75 18.31 -35.49
C ARG A 1043 7.68 19.12 -36.39
N LEU A 1044 8.88 19.43 -35.90
CA LEU A 1044 9.93 20.09 -36.68
C LEU A 1044 10.37 19.21 -37.85
N PHE A 1045 10.52 17.90 -37.63
CA PHE A 1045 10.91 16.95 -38.67
C PHE A 1045 9.84 16.83 -39.76
N LEU A 1046 8.56 16.75 -39.40
CA LEU A 1046 7.45 16.78 -40.35
C LEU A 1046 7.41 18.08 -41.16
N SER A 1047 7.65 19.22 -40.51
CA SER A 1047 7.72 20.53 -41.18
C SER A 1047 8.86 20.61 -42.18
N TRP A 1048 10.02 20.04 -41.83
CA TRP A 1048 11.17 19.94 -42.74
C TRP A 1048 10.87 19.00 -43.92
N LEU A 1049 10.31 17.81 -43.66
CA LEU A 1049 9.91 16.86 -44.70
C LEU A 1049 8.92 17.43 -45.70
N MET A 1050 7.93 18.18 -45.22
CA MET A 1050 6.95 18.84 -46.08
C MET A 1050 7.62 19.78 -47.10
N ARG A 1051 8.73 20.42 -46.71
CA ARG A 1051 9.48 21.36 -47.56
C ARG A 1051 10.50 20.67 -48.47
N THR A 1052 11.19 19.63 -47.99
CA THR A 1052 12.38 19.06 -48.63
C THR A 1052 12.17 17.64 -49.19
N SER A 1053 11.07 16.98 -48.86
CA SER A 1053 10.77 15.57 -49.22
C SER A 1053 9.26 15.34 -49.35
N PHE A 1054 8.54 16.28 -49.97
CA PHE A 1054 7.08 16.28 -50.12
C PHE A 1054 6.46 14.94 -50.59
N PRO A 1055 7.05 14.19 -51.54
CA PRO A 1055 6.49 12.89 -51.95
C PRO A 1055 6.45 11.83 -50.84
N LEU A 1056 7.34 11.93 -49.84
CA LEU A 1056 7.42 11.01 -48.70
C LEU A 1056 6.71 11.53 -47.45
N TYR A 1057 6.27 12.79 -47.47
CA TYR A 1057 5.63 13.44 -46.32
C TYR A 1057 4.43 12.64 -45.81
N GLN A 1058 3.50 12.28 -46.69
CA GLN A 1058 2.28 11.58 -46.27
C GLN A 1058 2.60 10.21 -45.67
N THR A 1059 3.51 9.45 -46.28
CA THR A 1059 3.96 8.14 -45.77
C THR A 1059 4.60 8.23 -44.39
N ILE A 1060 5.32 9.32 -44.10
CA ILE A 1060 5.97 9.54 -42.79
C ILE A 1060 4.99 10.16 -41.78
N VAL A 1061 4.02 10.94 -42.23
CA VAL A 1061 2.94 11.45 -41.37
C VAL A 1061 2.06 10.31 -40.89
N ASP A 1062 1.61 9.43 -41.78
CA ASP A 1062 0.81 8.26 -41.41
C ASP A 1062 1.60 7.32 -40.47
N ALA A 1063 2.94 7.30 -40.63
CA ALA A 1063 3.87 6.63 -39.74
C ALA A 1063 3.99 7.26 -38.34
N MET A 1064 3.66 8.55 -38.19
CA MET A 1064 3.82 9.32 -36.95
C MET A 1064 2.48 9.69 -36.30
N GLN A 1065 1.34 9.47 -36.97
CA GLN A 1065 0.02 10.07 -36.69
C GLN A 1065 -0.59 9.80 -35.31
N HIS A 1066 0.08 9.06 -34.42
CA HIS A 1066 -0.38 8.71 -33.09
C HIS A 1066 0.77 8.82 -32.08
N GLY A 1067 1.25 10.06 -31.83
CA GLY A 1067 2.27 10.31 -30.82
C GLY A 1067 1.77 9.85 -29.45
N MET A 1068 2.37 8.80 -28.89
CA MET A 1068 2.03 8.30 -27.54
C MET A 1068 3.06 8.74 -26.48
N CYS A 1069 4.10 9.47 -26.89
CA CYS A 1069 5.11 9.98 -25.97
C CYS A 1069 4.52 11.06 -25.07
N GLY A 1070 4.66 10.89 -23.76
CA GLY A 1070 4.08 11.78 -22.76
C GLY A 1070 2.64 11.43 -22.40
N ALA A 1071 2.03 10.42 -23.03
CA ALA A 1071 0.71 9.96 -22.65
C ALA A 1071 0.71 9.44 -21.21
N THR A 1072 -0.30 9.84 -20.47
CA THR A 1072 -0.50 9.47 -19.06
C THR A 1072 -1.89 8.89 -18.86
N ARG A 1073 -2.01 7.94 -17.95
CA ARG A 1073 -3.29 7.37 -17.52
C ARG A 1073 -3.23 7.09 -16.03
N GLU A 1074 -4.21 7.57 -15.29
CA GLU A 1074 -4.43 7.08 -13.93
C GLU A 1074 -5.13 5.72 -14.01
N LEU A 1075 -4.53 4.72 -13.38
CA LEU A 1075 -5.04 3.35 -13.34
C LEU A 1075 -5.89 3.15 -12.08
N PRO A 1076 -6.99 2.37 -12.17
CA PRO A 1076 -7.84 2.11 -11.02
C PRO A 1076 -7.05 1.41 -9.92
N GLY A 1077 -7.40 1.68 -8.66
CA GLY A 1077 -6.71 1.15 -7.49
C GLY A 1077 -7.50 1.42 -6.20
N PRO A 1078 -6.98 0.97 -5.05
CA PRO A 1078 -7.63 1.20 -3.77
C PRO A 1078 -7.68 2.70 -3.43
N VAL A 1079 -8.63 3.09 -2.59
CA VAL A 1079 -8.70 4.46 -2.07
C VAL A 1079 -7.42 4.81 -1.32
N GLY A 1080 -7.05 6.10 -1.34
CA GLY A 1080 -5.86 6.57 -0.63
C GLY A 1080 -4.54 6.22 -1.35
N GLU A 1081 -4.64 5.99 -2.65
CA GLU A 1081 -3.53 5.69 -3.54
C GLU A 1081 -3.83 6.29 -4.92
N THR A 1082 -2.80 6.81 -5.58
CA THR A 1082 -2.87 7.23 -6.99
C THR A 1082 -1.85 6.44 -7.79
N ASN A 1083 -2.28 5.85 -8.90
CA ASN A 1083 -1.43 5.01 -9.74
C ASN A 1083 -1.33 5.61 -11.14
N LEU A 1084 -0.25 6.34 -11.39
CA LEU A 1084 -0.02 7.02 -12.65
C LEU A 1084 0.84 6.15 -13.57
N TYR A 1085 0.28 5.72 -14.69
CA TYR A 1085 0.99 5.07 -15.78
C TYR A 1085 1.37 6.10 -16.85
N GLN A 1086 2.62 6.04 -17.33
CA GLN A 1086 3.17 6.99 -18.27
C GLN A 1086 3.94 6.28 -19.40
N LEU A 1087 3.86 6.84 -20.60
CA LEU A 1087 4.66 6.44 -21.75
C LEU A 1087 5.74 7.49 -22.01
N LEU A 1088 7.00 7.10 -21.85
CA LEU A 1088 8.16 7.99 -21.94
C LEU A 1088 9.11 7.57 -23.06
N PRO A 1089 10.02 8.46 -23.51
CA PRO A 1089 11.06 8.10 -24.45
C PRO A 1089 11.99 7.00 -23.91
N ARG A 1090 12.46 6.11 -24.78
CA ARG A 1090 13.58 5.18 -24.50
C ARG A 1090 14.96 5.86 -24.55
N GLY A 1091 15.04 7.12 -24.96
CA GLY A 1091 16.29 7.87 -25.02
C GLY A 1091 16.94 7.79 -26.40
N ALA A 1092 17.87 6.87 -26.62
CA ALA A 1092 18.59 6.73 -27.90
C ALA A 1092 18.03 5.56 -28.74
N VAL A 1093 17.75 5.82 -30.02
CA VAL A 1093 17.32 4.83 -31.01
C VAL A 1093 18.28 4.82 -32.18
N LEU A 1094 18.78 3.65 -32.57
CA LEU A 1094 19.66 3.48 -33.74
C LEU A 1094 18.83 3.12 -34.97
N CYS A 1095 18.84 3.97 -35.98
CA CYS A 1095 18.18 3.79 -37.27
C CYS A 1095 19.19 3.34 -38.32
N ILE A 1096 19.00 2.13 -38.87
CA ILE A 1096 19.86 1.53 -39.88
C ILE A 1096 19.04 1.24 -41.13
N ALA A 1097 19.39 1.83 -42.27
CA ALA A 1097 18.68 1.53 -43.52
C ALA A 1097 19.56 1.77 -44.74
N SER A 1098 19.29 0.99 -45.79
CA SER A 1098 19.99 1.03 -47.08
C SER A 1098 19.50 2.15 -48.01
N ASN A 1099 18.26 2.63 -47.80
CA ASN A 1099 17.61 3.64 -48.63
C ASN A 1099 17.03 4.80 -47.80
N ARG A 1100 16.82 5.94 -48.46
CA ARG A 1100 16.37 7.19 -47.81
C ARG A 1100 14.96 7.10 -47.25
N GLU A 1101 14.02 6.46 -47.93
CA GLU A 1101 12.61 6.39 -47.49
C GLU A 1101 12.48 5.62 -46.17
N THR A 1102 13.02 4.42 -46.10
CA THR A 1102 13.01 3.61 -44.88
C THR A 1102 13.76 4.31 -43.74
N MET A 1103 14.88 4.97 -44.04
CA MET A 1103 15.62 5.76 -43.04
C MET A 1103 14.75 6.88 -42.45
N LEU A 1104 14.08 7.67 -43.30
CA LEU A 1104 13.23 8.76 -42.84
C LEU A 1104 12.02 8.25 -42.03
N ARG A 1105 11.46 7.08 -42.37
CA ARG A 1105 10.41 6.43 -41.56
C ARG A 1105 10.93 5.98 -40.19
N ALA A 1106 12.12 5.36 -40.13
CA ALA A 1106 12.73 4.95 -38.87
C ALA A 1106 13.05 6.15 -37.97
N VAL A 1107 13.57 7.24 -38.55
CA VAL A 1107 13.82 8.50 -37.85
C VAL A 1107 12.49 9.13 -37.39
N GLY A 1108 11.48 9.17 -38.25
CA GLY A 1108 10.15 9.67 -37.90
C GLY A 1108 9.54 8.94 -36.71
N LEU A 1109 9.63 7.60 -36.70
CA LEU A 1109 9.19 6.76 -35.57
C LEU A 1109 10.00 7.04 -34.30
N ALA A 1110 11.33 7.10 -34.39
CA ALA A 1110 12.16 7.43 -33.23
C ALA A 1110 11.77 8.78 -32.60
N LEU A 1111 11.59 9.82 -33.44
CA LEU A 1111 11.24 11.16 -32.99
C LEU A 1111 9.79 11.26 -32.48
N SER A 1112 8.85 10.49 -33.03
CA SER A 1112 7.46 10.47 -32.52
C SER A 1112 7.38 9.89 -31.09
N GLY A 1113 8.32 9.01 -30.74
CA GLY A 1113 8.54 8.54 -29.37
C GLY A 1113 9.35 9.48 -28.47
N GLY A 1114 9.70 10.69 -28.94
CA GLY A 1114 10.50 11.67 -28.19
C GLY A 1114 11.98 11.31 -28.05
N ASN A 1115 12.49 10.37 -28.85
CA ASN A 1115 13.86 9.87 -28.76
C ASN A 1115 14.85 10.71 -29.57
N THR A 1116 16.14 10.54 -29.29
CA THR A 1116 17.23 10.95 -30.19
C THR A 1116 17.48 9.83 -31.21
N ALA A 1117 17.39 10.17 -32.49
CA ALA A 1117 17.61 9.24 -33.60
C ALA A 1117 19.09 9.26 -34.03
N PHE A 1118 19.75 8.12 -34.01
CA PHE A 1118 21.10 7.94 -34.50
C PHE A 1118 21.05 7.23 -35.86
N VAL A 1119 21.56 7.86 -36.90
CA VAL A 1119 21.46 7.40 -38.29
C VAL A 1119 22.75 6.72 -38.71
N GLN A 1120 22.63 5.49 -39.23
CA GLN A 1120 23.72 4.72 -39.81
C GLN A 1120 23.30 4.07 -41.13
N GLY A 1121 24.07 4.30 -42.20
CA GLY A 1121 23.80 3.72 -43.51
C GLY A 1121 24.68 4.34 -44.60
N PRO A 1122 24.56 3.89 -45.86
CA PRO A 1122 25.26 4.49 -46.98
C PRO A 1122 24.87 5.97 -47.16
N ASN A 1123 25.70 6.71 -47.89
CA ASN A 1123 25.48 8.13 -48.20
C ASN A 1123 24.09 8.41 -48.79
N VAL A 1124 23.62 7.54 -49.70
CA VAL A 1124 22.28 7.62 -50.31
C VAL A 1124 21.16 7.63 -49.27
N ALA A 1125 21.34 6.98 -48.13
CA ALA A 1125 20.36 6.91 -47.06
C ALA A 1125 20.54 8.00 -45.99
N SER A 1126 21.72 8.64 -45.87
CA SER A 1126 22.10 9.42 -44.68
C SER A 1126 22.68 10.82 -44.93
N ASP A 1127 23.05 11.19 -46.16
CA ASP A 1127 23.73 12.48 -46.41
C ASP A 1127 22.87 13.71 -46.09
N TRP A 1128 21.54 13.58 -46.20
CA TRP A 1128 20.57 14.63 -45.86
C TRP A 1128 20.64 15.09 -44.40
N VAL A 1129 21.25 14.31 -43.49
CA VAL A 1129 21.44 14.69 -42.09
C VAL A 1129 22.32 15.95 -41.98
N SER A 1130 23.22 16.17 -42.94
CA SER A 1130 24.09 17.36 -42.97
C SER A 1130 23.34 18.64 -43.36
N ASP A 1131 22.17 18.50 -43.98
CA ASP A 1131 21.32 19.60 -44.45
C ASP A 1131 20.19 19.94 -43.45
N LEU A 1132 20.24 19.36 -42.25
CA LEU A 1132 19.23 19.59 -41.23
C LEU A 1132 19.39 20.98 -40.59
N PRO A 1133 18.28 21.67 -40.28
CA PRO A 1133 18.30 22.83 -39.40
C PRO A 1133 18.92 22.49 -38.03
N ASP A 1134 19.58 23.46 -37.40
CA ASP A 1134 20.23 23.29 -36.09
C ASP A 1134 19.29 22.69 -35.03
N ALA A 1135 18.02 23.09 -35.04
CA ALA A 1135 16.99 22.58 -34.13
C ALA A 1135 16.75 21.07 -34.27
N LEU A 1136 16.92 20.49 -35.46
CA LEU A 1136 16.81 19.04 -35.71
C LEU A 1136 18.15 18.31 -35.53
N ALA A 1137 19.28 18.98 -35.77
CA ALA A 1137 20.61 18.41 -35.63
C ALA A 1137 20.94 17.94 -34.19
N LEU A 1138 20.27 18.52 -33.19
CA LEU A 1138 20.37 18.08 -31.79
C LEU A 1138 19.76 16.69 -31.55
N HIS A 1139 18.72 16.34 -32.31
CA HIS A 1139 17.89 15.13 -32.14
C HIS A 1139 18.14 14.06 -33.20
N ILE A 1140 18.77 14.41 -34.32
CA ILE A 1140 19.12 13.49 -35.41
C ILE A 1140 20.64 13.55 -35.62
N ARG A 1141 21.34 12.47 -35.33
CA ARG A 1141 22.81 12.44 -35.36
C ARG A 1141 23.33 11.30 -36.23
N ARG A 1142 24.29 11.60 -37.12
CA ARG A 1142 25.00 10.55 -37.88
C ARG A 1142 25.98 9.84 -36.95
N THR A 1143 26.05 8.51 -37.03
CA THR A 1143 27.01 7.70 -36.26
C THR A 1143 27.77 6.73 -37.16
N GLN A 1144 28.98 6.34 -36.75
CA GLN A 1144 29.80 5.33 -37.42
C GLN A 1144 30.11 4.18 -36.47
N GLY A 1145 29.96 2.94 -36.95
CA GLY A 1145 30.36 1.73 -36.21
C GLY A 1145 29.37 1.24 -35.14
N GLY A 1146 28.12 1.69 -35.14
CA GLY A 1146 27.02 1.14 -34.33
C GLY A 1146 27.12 1.36 -32.82
N ARG A 1147 28.09 2.16 -32.34
CA ARG A 1147 28.31 2.40 -30.90
C ARG A 1147 27.59 3.66 -30.45
N VAL A 1148 26.35 3.49 -29.99
CA VAL A 1148 25.53 4.55 -29.40
C VAL A 1148 25.30 4.24 -27.93
N ALA A 1149 25.93 5.00 -27.03
CA ALA A 1149 25.77 4.81 -25.60
C ALA A 1149 24.28 4.95 -25.18
N GLY A 1150 23.79 4.04 -24.34
CA GLY A 1150 22.41 4.04 -23.86
C GLY A 1150 21.35 3.66 -24.92
N CYS A 1151 21.75 3.21 -26.11
CA CYS A 1151 20.81 2.76 -27.13
C CYS A 1151 20.17 1.43 -26.74
N ARG A 1152 18.83 1.43 -26.66
CA ARG A 1152 18.02 0.26 -26.25
C ARG A 1152 17.16 -0.32 -27.36
N THR A 1153 17.00 0.42 -28.46
CA THR A 1153 16.18 0.02 -29.61
C THR A 1153 16.94 0.28 -30.91
N ILE A 1154 16.93 -0.70 -31.81
CA ILE A 1154 17.41 -0.57 -33.19
C ILE A 1154 16.22 -0.75 -34.12
N LEU A 1155 16.04 0.20 -35.04
CA LEU A 1155 15.12 0.12 -36.16
C LEU A 1155 15.95 -0.10 -37.42
N ALA A 1156 15.81 -1.25 -38.06
CA ALA A 1156 16.63 -1.64 -39.20
C ALA A 1156 15.80 -1.96 -40.45
N SER A 1157 16.30 -1.65 -41.64
CA SER A 1157 15.73 -2.20 -42.86
C SER A 1157 16.11 -3.68 -43.03
N PRO A 1158 15.25 -4.54 -43.60
CA PRO A 1158 15.55 -5.96 -43.77
C PRO A 1158 16.86 -6.25 -44.51
N GLU A 1159 17.24 -5.40 -45.47
CA GLU A 1159 18.49 -5.52 -46.25
C GLU A 1159 19.74 -5.33 -45.37
N GLU A 1160 19.62 -4.56 -44.28
CA GLU A 1160 20.71 -4.26 -43.35
C GLU A 1160 20.69 -5.14 -42.09
N LYS A 1161 19.96 -6.26 -42.12
CA LYS A 1161 19.83 -7.19 -40.98
C LYS A 1161 21.18 -7.58 -40.38
N GLN A 1162 22.18 -7.92 -41.21
CA GLN A 1162 23.50 -8.32 -40.71
C GLN A 1162 24.21 -7.20 -39.96
N MET A 1163 24.13 -5.96 -40.46
CA MET A 1163 24.71 -4.79 -39.81
C MET A 1163 23.98 -4.48 -38.50
N ALA A 1164 22.65 -4.61 -38.49
CA ALA A 1164 21.83 -4.41 -37.30
C ALA A 1164 22.13 -5.42 -36.20
N GLU A 1165 22.36 -6.69 -36.55
CA GLU A 1165 22.77 -7.73 -35.61
C GLU A 1165 24.16 -7.49 -35.03
N GLN A 1166 25.10 -7.02 -35.84
CA GLN A 1166 26.42 -6.61 -35.36
C GLN A 1166 26.34 -5.42 -34.39
N ALA A 1167 25.50 -4.44 -34.70
CA ALA A 1167 25.25 -3.29 -33.82
C ALA A 1167 24.59 -3.75 -32.51
N ARG A 1168 23.58 -4.63 -32.58
CA ARG A 1168 22.93 -5.24 -31.42
C ARG A 1168 23.94 -5.93 -30.52
N ALA A 1169 24.76 -6.82 -31.07
CA ALA A 1169 25.77 -7.54 -30.31
C ALA A 1169 26.82 -6.59 -29.66
N ALA A 1170 27.18 -5.50 -30.34
CA ALA A 1170 28.11 -4.52 -29.79
C ALA A 1170 27.50 -3.73 -28.60
N LEU A 1171 26.23 -3.34 -28.70
CA LEU A 1171 25.51 -2.60 -27.67
C LEU A 1171 25.20 -3.47 -26.44
N SER A 1172 24.88 -4.75 -26.66
CA SER A 1172 24.56 -5.70 -25.58
C SER A 1172 25.76 -6.13 -24.72
N ARG A 1173 27.00 -5.72 -25.05
CA ARG A 1173 28.19 -5.98 -24.22
C ARG A 1173 28.12 -5.39 -22.80
N SER A 1174 27.24 -4.41 -22.62
CA SER A 1174 26.92 -3.81 -21.32
C SER A 1174 26.07 -4.72 -20.43
N GLY A 1175 25.59 -5.86 -20.94
CA GLY A 1175 24.63 -6.75 -20.27
C GLY A 1175 23.17 -6.41 -20.57
N MET A 1176 22.87 -5.22 -21.10
CA MET A 1176 21.51 -4.84 -21.49
C MET A 1176 21.06 -5.58 -22.75
N ILE A 1177 19.80 -5.96 -22.81
CA ILE A 1177 19.21 -6.61 -23.99
C ILE A 1177 18.62 -5.54 -24.90
N VAL A 1178 19.28 -5.30 -26.03
CA VAL A 1178 18.83 -4.33 -27.04
C VAL A 1178 17.77 -4.95 -27.95
N GLN A 1179 16.63 -4.27 -28.09
CA GLN A 1179 15.54 -4.69 -28.96
C GLN A 1179 15.84 -4.30 -30.41
N LEU A 1180 15.60 -5.23 -31.33
CA LEU A 1180 15.77 -5.04 -32.77
C LEU A 1180 14.43 -5.25 -33.46
N TYR A 1181 14.04 -4.30 -34.30
CA TYR A 1181 12.83 -4.35 -35.12
C TYR A 1181 13.20 -4.11 -36.58
N MET A 1182 12.55 -4.86 -37.47
CA MET A 1182 12.71 -4.68 -38.90
C MET A 1182 11.59 -3.78 -39.43
N LEU A 1183 11.95 -2.78 -40.22
CA LEU A 1183 11.03 -1.82 -40.81
C LEU A 1183 11.30 -1.73 -42.31
N ASP A 1184 10.31 -2.06 -43.13
CA ASP A 1184 10.34 -1.82 -44.57
C ASP A 1184 9.37 -0.69 -44.98
N ALA A 1185 9.29 -0.39 -46.28
CA ALA A 1185 8.42 0.64 -46.83
C ALA A 1185 6.90 0.38 -46.67
N LYS A 1186 6.48 -0.82 -46.26
CA LYS A 1186 5.06 -1.22 -46.13
C LYS A 1186 4.67 -1.67 -44.72
N SER A 1187 5.64 -1.82 -43.83
CA SER A 1187 5.46 -2.33 -42.47
C SER A 1187 4.52 -1.40 -41.70
N PRO A 1188 3.51 -1.96 -40.98
CA PRO A 1188 2.72 -1.18 -40.05
C PRO A 1188 3.63 -0.69 -38.93
N ILE A 1189 3.43 0.56 -38.51
CA ILE A 1189 4.27 1.17 -37.49
C ILE A 1189 3.67 0.96 -36.11
N ARG A 1190 4.56 0.59 -35.19
CA ARG A 1190 4.24 0.31 -33.79
C ARG A 1190 4.95 1.32 -32.90
N PRO A 1191 4.28 2.43 -32.51
CA PRO A 1191 4.89 3.47 -31.66
C PRO A 1191 5.43 2.91 -30.33
N GLU A 1192 4.85 1.84 -29.81
CA GLU A 1192 5.30 1.19 -28.59
C GLU A 1192 6.74 0.64 -28.65
N TRP A 1193 7.32 0.41 -29.84
CA TRP A 1193 8.70 -0.09 -29.99
C TRP A 1193 9.77 0.89 -29.51
N VAL A 1194 9.44 2.18 -29.48
CA VAL A 1194 10.36 3.27 -29.14
C VAL A 1194 9.98 3.98 -27.84
N LEU A 1195 9.02 3.42 -27.10
CA LEU A 1195 8.51 3.95 -25.84
C LEU A 1195 8.86 3.02 -24.69
N GLN A 1196 8.97 3.59 -23.50
CA GLN A 1196 9.07 2.86 -22.25
C GLN A 1196 7.89 3.20 -21.34
N GLU A 1197 7.50 2.23 -20.54
CA GLU A 1197 6.41 2.36 -19.59
C GLU A 1197 6.98 2.72 -18.22
N LYS A 1198 6.37 3.69 -17.54
CA LYS A 1198 6.72 4.06 -16.17
C LYS A 1198 5.46 4.12 -15.32
N VAL A 1199 5.53 3.60 -14.11
CA VAL A 1199 4.43 3.66 -13.14
C VAL A 1199 4.90 4.41 -11.91
N VAL A 1200 4.07 5.34 -11.42
CA VAL A 1200 4.27 6.04 -10.14
C VAL A 1200 3.06 5.76 -9.26
N SER A 1201 3.26 4.96 -8.20
CA SER A 1201 2.26 4.69 -7.18
C SER A 1201 2.54 5.54 -5.94
N THR A 1202 1.62 6.44 -5.62
CA THR A 1202 1.76 7.37 -4.48
C THR A 1202 0.74 7.05 -3.41
N ASN A 1203 1.20 6.86 -2.18
CA ASN A 1203 0.34 6.75 -1.02
C ASN A 1203 -0.14 8.14 -0.59
N THR A 1204 -1.38 8.48 -0.93
CA THR A 1204 -1.97 9.79 -0.59
C THR A 1204 -2.45 9.87 0.85
N THR A 1205 -2.37 8.78 1.63
CA THR A 1205 -2.71 8.75 3.06
C THR A 1205 -1.51 8.85 3.99
N ALA A 1206 -0.30 9.02 3.46
CA ALA A 1206 0.94 9.06 4.25
C ALA A 1206 1.00 10.23 5.27
N ALA A 1207 0.13 11.23 5.12
CA ALA A 1207 -0.02 12.30 6.10
C ALA A 1207 -0.82 11.88 7.35
N GLY A 1208 -1.45 10.70 7.36
CA GLY A 1208 -2.26 10.22 8.49
C GLY A 1208 -3.77 10.14 8.22
N GLY A 1209 -4.19 10.27 6.96
CA GLY A 1209 -5.53 9.89 6.50
C GLY A 1209 -5.87 10.39 5.09
N ASN A 1210 -7.10 10.15 4.64
CA ASN A 1210 -7.48 10.27 3.24
C ASN A 1210 -8.39 11.48 2.95
N ALA A 1211 -7.85 12.50 2.29
CA ALA A 1211 -8.57 13.72 1.92
C ALA A 1211 -9.77 13.49 0.99
N SER A 1212 -9.70 12.55 0.04
CA SER A 1212 -10.83 12.30 -0.89
C SER A 1212 -12.02 11.72 -0.13
N LEU A 1213 -11.74 10.81 0.81
CA LEU A 1213 -12.73 10.17 1.67
C LEU A 1213 -13.35 11.13 2.69
N MET A 1214 -12.67 12.23 3.06
CA MET A 1214 -13.27 13.26 3.95
C MET A 1214 -14.50 13.96 3.37
N THR A 1215 -14.67 13.91 2.04
CA THR A 1215 -15.80 14.51 1.34
C THR A 1215 -16.99 13.54 1.21
N ILE A 1216 -16.80 12.28 1.59
CA ILE A 1216 -17.78 11.19 1.51
C ILE A 1216 -18.39 10.97 2.89
N GLY A 1217 -19.72 10.85 2.98
CA GLY A 1217 -20.46 10.77 4.24
C GLY A 1217 -21.79 10.04 4.14
#